data_AF-D0I5X9-F1
#
_entry.id   AF-D0I5X9-F1
#
_cell.length_a   1.000
_cell.length_b   1.000
_cell.length_c   1.000
_cell.angle_alpha   90.00
_cell.angle_beta   90.00
_cell.angle_gamma   90.00
#
_symmetry.space_group_name_H-M   'P 1'
#
loop_
_entity.id
_entity.type
_entity.pdbx_description
1 polymer ?
#
loop_
_entity_poly.entity_id
_entity_poly.type
_entity_poly.pdbx_seq_one_letter_code
_entity_poly.pdbx_strand_id
1 'polypeptide(L)'
;MVKHGETVEFRITPNPAFYIDKVEGCGGTLNGHTYTTGVLTEDCTISVSFISDVEQALAHADHALAAESSLLKTAYATIENIKTSRRTELPAFFKGVNTLTWDPTHDSIHFPQFANIENTDVLLRANTDHSGNPADKVLALYRIGKNGHRSIVSGANILALAESGTAGSDFNQFAKNVVEWLAGRKIEGSKTPLSVVTSHIPNSYPYFEHYPKIKAWLEKNYPGQYVLNEHKACDYSNLLSCIQTQSPDLVLIGGDDYQKKGYAGIRDAIQYMEQHNIPYMTSHNAKFPSDQPMLEAFYQEQMIFGDTNYWGKYRLNNATRDVLITETPLYNSISQLLEAFEQEHFDAEALKTCGSNFITCNSDLFNNAFKTAADWFRWAAQAADQQNLDPFKTDNHLLLKLGLLLADKYRAAIDYPIDIKDVAEWYRAMFADWVISYSRADNRAQPDLGEFITDRSNLKKGINAHYRYPETVTERKTISVMYPNQWTTTGWYALPGQTITLKRLDNGNHKVKVKLNYHRYNTNRAYEQHVYRGPLEMLSERISIPAGGSATFSTPYGGPIYLSFYKNGAGEALTTEIEASGVAKHPTIMDFSDEKQRVEFEQRLLETELPHVDLRTDSAEQHLRRDRFEGAIGKEYASTSALLTGIREDHLETVYNLAGFKVQGKTLDESLSPQVVAACKSVMGEDCVDESLHIRAIIQHANYDQNAHCGVGCSGNPWDSSDRISPTGWLDNHELGHNLQTGKLNVHYVPAGSENTWSAYQNRAGENSNNIFPYVSLWRKHYIRDGQVTKIEDGHMNHKDLFFAFMSDAAQVKDKSGKRVVLYPGCKVADAGESRYEALWANGGYAVHNSPRMAFYIQMALRAHGMTLRDGTTLKNGFDIFTTLYLHQRIFDKYAGSKESWDLHREQLGFPLFEYKSTSGEVKHMPGNDFMLVTLSYYTGYDWTPHFDLLGLRYSDLAKKQAVQHGTKGKLEMGMYVLEKDLPPRTMSKGLEFIKLSLKDGTTKWPRDNSTPADCNPAL
;
A
#
# COMPACT_ATOMS: atom_id res chain seq x y z
N MET A 1 -32.27 -62.97 16.17
CA MET A 1 -33.49 -63.16 15.36
C MET A 1 -34.59 -62.33 15.99
N VAL A 2 -35.25 -61.51 15.18
CA VAL A 2 -36.37 -60.66 15.58
C VAL A 2 -37.65 -61.41 15.20
N LYS A 3 -38.70 -61.38 16.02
CA LYS A 3 -39.96 -61.99 15.60
C LYS A 3 -40.61 -61.14 14.52
N HIS A 4 -41.20 -61.80 13.53
CA HIS A 4 -41.98 -61.15 12.48
C HIS A 4 -43.05 -60.24 13.11
N GLY A 5 -43.07 -58.97 12.73
CA GLY A 5 -43.99 -57.96 13.24
C GLY A 5 -43.49 -57.15 14.45
N GLU A 6 -42.25 -57.36 14.91
CA GLU A 6 -41.63 -56.55 15.99
C GLU A 6 -40.70 -55.45 15.44
N THR A 7 -40.42 -54.45 16.26
CA THR A 7 -39.38 -53.44 16.05
C THR A 7 -38.13 -53.77 16.87
N VAL A 8 -36.96 -53.32 16.44
CA VAL A 8 -35.71 -53.47 17.19
C VAL A 8 -35.02 -52.14 17.38
N GLU A 9 -34.40 -51.97 18.54
CA GLU A 9 -33.53 -50.84 18.83
C GLU A 9 -32.05 -51.24 18.70
N PHE A 10 -31.29 -50.39 18.03
CA PHE A 10 -29.84 -50.48 17.91
C PHE A 10 -29.21 -49.24 18.55
N ARG A 11 -28.28 -49.45 19.47
CA ARG A 11 -27.44 -48.37 20.00
C ARG A 11 -26.17 -48.25 19.16
N ILE A 12 -26.00 -47.12 18.50
CA ILE A 12 -24.86 -46.81 17.64
C ILE A 12 -23.85 -46.00 18.46
N THR A 13 -22.59 -46.45 18.47
CA THR A 13 -21.51 -45.76 19.19
C THR A 13 -20.38 -45.45 18.19
N PRO A 14 -20.24 -44.20 17.73
CA PRO A 14 -19.12 -43.79 16.91
C PRO A 14 -17.79 -43.96 17.64
N ASN A 15 -16.71 -44.15 16.88
CA ASN A 15 -15.35 -44.02 17.42
C ASN A 15 -15.06 -42.58 17.85
N PRO A 16 -14.05 -42.33 18.72
CA PRO A 16 -13.61 -40.97 19.03
C PRO A 16 -13.30 -40.17 17.75
N ALA A 17 -13.69 -38.89 17.73
CA ALA A 17 -13.60 -37.98 16.58
C ALA A 17 -14.48 -38.35 15.36
N PHE A 18 -15.41 -39.29 15.51
CA PHE A 18 -16.46 -39.59 14.52
C PHE A 18 -17.85 -39.32 15.09
N TYR A 19 -18.76 -38.96 14.21
CA TYR A 19 -20.18 -38.75 14.51
C TYR A 19 -21.05 -39.56 13.55
N ILE A 20 -22.28 -39.86 13.97
CA ILE A 20 -23.26 -40.48 13.08
C ILE A 20 -23.64 -39.45 12.02
N ASP A 21 -23.36 -39.78 10.76
CA ASP A 21 -23.76 -38.97 9.61
C ASP A 21 -25.19 -39.31 9.21
N LYS A 22 -25.44 -40.60 8.92
CA LYS A 22 -26.76 -41.06 8.49
C LYS A 22 -27.02 -42.49 8.95
N VAL A 23 -28.28 -42.79 9.23
CA VAL A 23 -28.76 -44.16 9.46
C VAL A 23 -30.00 -44.39 8.62
N GLU A 24 -29.95 -45.39 7.74
CA GLU A 24 -31.02 -45.71 6.81
C GLU A 24 -31.34 -47.20 6.79
N GLY A 25 -32.53 -47.54 6.27
CA GLY A 25 -32.98 -48.91 6.07
C GLY A 25 -33.99 -49.38 7.11
N CYS A 26 -34.69 -50.48 6.84
CA CYS A 26 -35.66 -51.07 7.77
C CYS A 26 -36.77 -50.11 8.28
N GLY A 27 -37.09 -49.04 7.54
CA GLY A 27 -38.14 -48.07 7.89
C GLY A 27 -37.99 -47.39 9.25
N GLY A 28 -36.78 -47.34 9.81
CA GLY A 28 -36.53 -46.88 11.17
C GLY A 28 -36.26 -45.38 11.32
N THR A 29 -36.14 -44.95 12.58
CA THR A 29 -35.86 -43.56 12.97
C THR A 29 -34.70 -43.49 13.97
N LEU A 30 -33.80 -42.52 13.79
CA LEU A 30 -32.69 -42.25 14.70
C LEU A 30 -33.09 -41.18 15.72
N ASN A 31 -32.88 -41.44 17.01
CA ASN A 31 -32.97 -40.46 18.08
C ASN A 31 -31.70 -40.50 18.93
N GLY A 32 -30.87 -39.46 18.83
CA GLY A 32 -29.54 -39.42 19.43
C GLY A 32 -28.66 -40.56 18.89
N HIS A 33 -28.33 -41.52 19.77
CA HIS A 33 -27.52 -42.69 19.43
C HIS A 33 -28.35 -43.98 19.30
N THR A 34 -29.68 -43.90 19.38
CA THR A 34 -30.57 -45.06 19.32
C THR A 34 -31.36 -45.05 18.02
N TYR A 35 -31.16 -46.07 17.18
CA TYR A 35 -31.93 -46.31 15.97
C TYR A 35 -33.01 -47.35 16.22
N THR A 36 -34.28 -46.98 16.04
CA THR A 36 -35.41 -47.89 16.18
C THR A 36 -35.94 -48.24 14.80
N THR A 37 -35.94 -49.52 14.43
CA THR A 37 -36.50 -49.96 13.14
C THR A 37 -38.00 -49.71 13.07
N GLY A 38 -38.54 -49.65 11.86
CA GLY A 38 -39.95 -49.90 11.64
C GLY A 38 -40.30 -51.35 11.99
N VAL A 39 -41.59 -51.68 11.87
CA VAL A 39 -42.07 -53.05 12.05
C VAL A 39 -41.44 -53.96 11.00
N LEU A 40 -40.72 -55.00 11.41
CA LEU A 40 -39.99 -55.89 10.52
C LEU A 40 -40.87 -57.07 10.06
N THR A 41 -41.28 -57.08 8.80
CA THR A 41 -42.08 -58.16 8.19
C THR A 41 -41.30 -59.00 7.18
N GLU A 42 -40.13 -58.53 6.77
CA GLU A 42 -39.21 -59.20 5.85
C GLU A 42 -37.75 -58.88 6.21
N ASP A 43 -36.80 -59.56 5.59
CA ASP A 43 -35.38 -59.27 5.76
C ASP A 43 -35.07 -57.85 5.23
N CYS A 44 -34.36 -57.06 6.03
CA CYS A 44 -33.97 -55.70 5.68
C CYS A 44 -32.54 -55.40 6.17
N THR A 45 -31.89 -54.41 5.54
CA THR A 45 -30.55 -53.97 5.89
C THR A 45 -30.58 -52.59 6.52
N ILE A 46 -29.86 -52.40 7.62
CA ILE A 46 -29.58 -51.08 8.20
C ILE A 46 -28.18 -50.68 7.76
N SER A 47 -28.06 -49.48 7.17
CA SER A 47 -26.79 -48.88 6.77
C SER A 47 -26.52 -47.68 7.66
N VAL A 48 -25.33 -47.63 8.26
CA VAL A 48 -24.85 -46.53 9.11
C VAL A 48 -23.63 -45.91 8.45
N SER A 49 -23.65 -44.59 8.21
CA SER A 49 -22.47 -43.80 7.82
C SER A 49 -21.98 -42.96 8.98
N PHE A 50 -20.67 -42.73 9.02
CA PHE A 50 -20.01 -41.86 9.99
C PHE A 50 -19.22 -40.78 9.26
N ILE A 51 -19.10 -39.62 9.90
CA ILE A 51 -18.31 -38.48 9.43
C ILE A 51 -17.32 -38.09 10.52
N SER A 52 -16.08 -37.76 10.14
CA SER A 52 -15.08 -37.26 11.09
C SER A 52 -15.41 -35.84 11.54
N ASP A 53 -14.90 -35.46 12.71
CA ASP A 53 -14.98 -34.10 13.24
C ASP A 53 -14.40 -33.05 12.26
N VAL A 54 -13.29 -33.38 11.58
CA VAL A 54 -12.68 -32.56 10.53
C VAL A 54 -13.60 -32.41 9.31
N GLU A 55 -14.20 -33.50 8.83
CA GLU A 55 -15.13 -33.43 7.70
C GLU A 55 -16.37 -32.60 8.03
N GLN A 56 -16.88 -32.68 9.26
CA GLN A 56 -17.96 -31.80 9.73
C GLN A 56 -17.51 -30.33 9.76
N ALA A 57 -16.34 -30.04 10.32
CA ALA A 57 -15.80 -28.69 10.38
C ALA A 57 -15.59 -28.09 8.99
N LEU A 58 -15.11 -28.88 8.02
CA LEU A 58 -14.96 -28.47 6.63
C LEU A 58 -16.31 -28.21 5.95
N ALA A 59 -17.30 -29.10 6.14
CA ALA A 59 -18.62 -28.98 5.52
C ALA A 59 -19.42 -27.76 6.02
N HIS A 60 -19.20 -27.35 7.26
CA HIS A 60 -19.89 -26.23 7.90
C HIS A 60 -19.03 -24.97 8.05
N ALA A 61 -17.78 -24.97 7.54
CA ALA A 61 -16.80 -23.92 7.75
C ALA A 61 -16.65 -23.50 9.23
N ASP A 62 -16.77 -24.47 10.14
CA ASP A 62 -16.89 -24.25 11.59
C ASP A 62 -15.77 -24.94 12.37
N HIS A 63 -14.81 -24.14 12.83
CA HIS A 63 -13.66 -24.59 13.62
C HIS A 63 -14.02 -25.23 14.98
N ALA A 64 -15.23 -24.99 15.50
CA ALA A 64 -15.67 -25.55 16.78
C ALA A 64 -16.04 -27.04 16.67
N LEU A 65 -16.30 -27.54 15.46
CA LEU A 65 -16.72 -28.93 15.23
C LEU A 65 -15.56 -29.93 15.21
N ALA A 66 -14.31 -29.48 15.10
CA ALA A 66 -13.12 -30.33 15.11
C ALA A 66 -12.18 -29.98 16.27
N ALA A 67 -11.48 -30.97 16.83
CA ALA A 67 -10.40 -30.72 17.76
C ALA A 67 -9.15 -30.14 17.05
N GLU A 68 -8.32 -29.37 17.76
CA GLU A 68 -7.04 -28.84 17.23
C GLU A 68 -6.14 -29.97 16.71
N SER A 69 -5.96 -31.02 17.51
CA SER A 69 -5.17 -32.21 17.15
C SER A 69 -5.70 -32.93 15.90
N SER A 70 -7.03 -32.98 15.70
CA SER A 70 -7.63 -33.60 14.51
C SER A 70 -7.31 -32.78 13.25
N LEU A 71 -7.37 -31.45 13.34
CA LEU A 71 -7.03 -30.54 12.24
C LEU A 71 -5.53 -30.62 11.91
N LEU A 72 -4.65 -30.53 12.91
CA LEU A 72 -3.20 -30.59 12.74
C LEU A 72 -2.75 -31.94 12.14
N LYS A 73 -3.27 -33.05 12.67
CA LYS A 73 -2.98 -34.38 12.13
C LYS A 73 -3.42 -34.53 10.67
N THR A 74 -4.59 -34.01 10.31
CA THR A 74 -5.09 -34.07 8.92
C THR A 74 -4.27 -33.17 8.01
N ALA A 75 -3.89 -31.97 8.46
CA ALA A 75 -3.03 -31.07 7.71
C ALA A 75 -1.64 -31.68 7.47
N TYR A 76 -1.07 -32.31 8.51
CA TYR A 76 0.21 -33.01 8.42
C TYR A 76 0.15 -34.19 7.44
N ALA A 77 -0.88 -35.03 7.54
CA ALA A 77 -1.08 -36.12 6.58
C ALA A 77 -1.25 -35.60 5.14
N THR A 78 -1.91 -34.46 4.96
CA THR A 78 -2.09 -33.82 3.65
C THR A 78 -0.75 -33.41 3.05
N ILE A 79 0.12 -32.72 3.81
CA ILE A 79 1.44 -32.30 3.31
C ILE A 79 2.37 -33.48 3.04
N GLU A 80 2.33 -34.55 3.85
CA GLU A 80 3.11 -35.76 3.59
C GLU A 80 2.63 -36.53 2.35
N ASN A 81 1.31 -36.52 2.08
CA ASN A 81 0.77 -37.06 0.83
C ASN A 81 1.24 -36.26 -0.39
N ILE A 82 1.27 -34.93 -0.29
CA ILE A 82 1.82 -34.05 -1.34
C ILE A 82 3.28 -34.39 -1.63
N LYS A 83 4.12 -34.49 -0.58
CA LYS A 83 5.53 -34.88 -0.72
C LYS A 83 5.68 -36.25 -1.37
N THR A 84 4.85 -37.22 -0.97
CA THR A 84 4.87 -38.58 -1.54
C THR A 84 4.48 -38.59 -3.01
N SER A 85 3.41 -37.87 -3.38
CA SER A 85 3.00 -37.70 -4.78
C SER A 85 4.13 -37.09 -5.62
N ARG A 86 4.77 -36.02 -5.13
CA ARG A 86 5.94 -35.41 -5.79
C ARG A 86 7.07 -36.40 -6.04
N ARG A 87 7.46 -37.16 -5.01
CA ARG A 87 8.54 -38.16 -5.10
C ARG A 87 8.22 -39.27 -6.11
N THR A 88 6.93 -39.49 -6.39
CA THR A 88 6.45 -40.52 -7.33
C THR A 88 6.41 -39.99 -8.76
N GLU A 89 5.86 -38.79 -8.97
CA GLU A 89 5.57 -38.23 -10.29
C GLU A 89 6.78 -37.53 -10.93
N LEU A 90 7.49 -36.69 -10.16
CA LEU A 90 8.53 -35.83 -10.69
C LEU A 90 9.69 -36.57 -11.38
N PRO A 91 10.17 -37.74 -10.88
CA PRO A 91 11.27 -38.45 -11.52
C PRO A 91 10.99 -38.88 -12.97
N ALA A 92 9.72 -39.04 -13.37
CA ALA A 92 9.35 -39.44 -14.73
C ALA A 92 9.80 -38.43 -15.79
N PHE A 93 9.76 -37.13 -15.47
CA PHE A 93 10.17 -36.05 -16.38
C PHE A 93 11.68 -36.06 -16.68
N PHE A 94 12.49 -36.62 -15.79
CA PHE A 94 13.96 -36.59 -15.88
C PHE A 94 14.58 -37.95 -16.23
N LYS A 95 13.78 -38.90 -16.73
CA LYS A 95 14.29 -40.19 -17.20
C LYS A 95 15.24 -40.00 -18.39
N GLY A 96 16.47 -40.48 -18.27
CA GLY A 96 17.50 -40.31 -19.31
C GLY A 96 18.05 -38.90 -19.44
N VAL A 97 17.82 -38.04 -18.44
CA VAL A 97 18.29 -36.65 -18.37
C VAL A 97 19.32 -36.54 -17.24
N ASN A 98 20.53 -36.06 -17.54
CA ASN A 98 21.57 -35.85 -16.52
C ASN A 98 21.67 -34.38 -16.11
N THR A 99 21.66 -33.49 -17.10
CA THR A 99 21.76 -32.03 -16.90
C THR A 99 20.81 -31.28 -17.83
N LEU A 100 20.12 -30.25 -17.32
CA LEU A 100 19.28 -29.39 -18.16
C LEU A 100 19.88 -27.99 -18.33
N THR A 101 19.86 -27.55 -19.58
CA THR A 101 20.12 -26.17 -19.98
C THR A 101 18.93 -25.69 -20.82
N TRP A 102 18.32 -24.58 -20.39
CA TRP A 102 17.14 -24.00 -21.00
C TRP A 102 17.06 -22.51 -20.69
N ASP A 103 17.01 -21.69 -21.75
CA ASP A 103 16.90 -20.24 -21.64
C ASP A 103 15.54 -19.78 -22.19
N PRO A 104 14.56 -19.47 -21.32
CA PRO A 104 13.24 -18.98 -21.74
C PRO A 104 13.26 -17.52 -22.22
N THR A 105 14.41 -16.83 -22.15
CA THR A 105 14.61 -15.42 -22.55
C THR A 105 13.80 -14.41 -21.71
N HIS A 106 13.83 -13.14 -22.10
CA HIS A 106 13.13 -12.05 -21.43
C HIS A 106 11.63 -11.97 -21.79
N ASP A 107 11.21 -12.63 -22.86
CA ASP A 107 9.81 -12.74 -23.29
C ASP A 107 9.15 -13.97 -22.67
N SER A 108 9.28 -14.07 -21.35
CA SER A 108 8.76 -15.16 -20.53
C SER A 108 8.35 -14.65 -19.15
N ILE A 109 7.67 -15.51 -18.40
CA ILE A 109 7.31 -15.26 -17.00
C ILE A 109 7.87 -16.37 -16.11
N HIS A 110 7.89 -16.13 -14.80
CA HIS A 110 8.09 -17.15 -13.78
C HIS A 110 6.89 -17.15 -12.82
N PHE A 111 6.72 -18.20 -12.03
CA PHE A 111 5.58 -18.39 -11.13
C PHE A 111 6.03 -18.25 -9.67
N PRO A 112 6.09 -17.03 -9.10
CA PRO A 112 6.53 -16.87 -7.73
C PRO A 112 5.67 -17.65 -6.73
N GLN A 113 4.37 -17.82 -7.01
CA GLN A 113 3.39 -18.35 -6.05
C GLN A 113 2.24 -19.13 -6.73
N PHE A 114 1.77 -20.19 -6.07
CA PHE A 114 0.62 -21.02 -6.47
C PHE A 114 -0.04 -21.66 -5.23
N ALA A 115 -1.38 -21.69 -5.18
CA ALA A 115 -2.13 -22.02 -3.94
C ALA A 115 -2.58 -23.47 -3.87
N ASN A 116 -2.76 -24.11 -5.01
CA ASN A 116 -3.28 -25.47 -5.11
C ASN A 116 -2.16 -26.51 -5.04
N ILE A 117 -1.41 -26.56 -3.94
CA ILE A 117 -0.23 -27.43 -3.83
C ILE A 117 -0.60 -28.93 -3.80
N GLU A 118 -1.87 -29.25 -3.52
CA GLU A 118 -2.41 -30.60 -3.60
C GLU A 118 -2.39 -31.16 -5.02
N ASN A 119 -2.62 -30.30 -6.00
CA ASN A 119 -2.78 -30.68 -7.41
C ASN A 119 -1.75 -30.00 -8.33
N THR A 120 -0.86 -29.16 -7.80
CA THR A 120 0.10 -28.35 -8.58
C THR A 120 1.45 -28.35 -7.89
N ASP A 121 2.51 -28.63 -8.65
CA ASP A 121 3.86 -28.65 -8.09
C ASP A 121 4.90 -28.23 -9.12
N VAL A 122 6.11 -27.91 -8.64
CA VAL A 122 7.19 -27.35 -9.44
C VAL A 122 7.78 -28.41 -10.37
N LEU A 123 7.71 -28.12 -11.68
CA LEU A 123 8.35 -28.91 -12.73
C LEU A 123 9.77 -28.40 -13.01
N LEU A 124 9.92 -27.10 -13.28
CA LEU A 124 11.21 -26.48 -13.57
C LEU A 124 11.47 -25.30 -12.64
N ARG A 125 12.70 -25.24 -12.11
CA ARG A 125 13.19 -24.21 -11.20
C ARG A 125 14.54 -23.71 -11.70
N ALA A 126 14.63 -22.43 -12.03
CA ALA A 126 15.87 -21.79 -12.46
C ALA A 126 16.94 -21.98 -11.38
N ASN A 127 18.17 -22.28 -11.81
CA ASN A 127 19.35 -22.32 -10.94
C ASN A 127 20.26 -21.09 -11.14
N THR A 128 20.07 -20.34 -12.22
CA THR A 128 20.86 -19.13 -12.52
C THR A 128 20.03 -18.02 -13.17
N ASP A 129 20.51 -16.78 -13.05
CA ASP A 129 20.08 -15.66 -13.88
C ASP A 129 20.95 -15.52 -15.15
N HIS A 130 20.67 -14.52 -15.99
CA HIS A 130 21.47 -14.29 -17.20
C HIS A 130 22.91 -13.82 -16.91
N SER A 131 23.16 -13.24 -15.74
CA SER A 131 24.48 -12.84 -15.26
C SER A 131 25.29 -13.99 -14.66
N GLY A 132 24.68 -15.17 -14.47
CA GLY A 132 25.31 -16.36 -13.90
C GLY A 132 25.23 -16.42 -12.37
N ASN A 133 24.48 -15.53 -11.71
CA ASN A 133 24.26 -15.59 -10.28
C ASN A 133 23.27 -16.72 -9.95
N PRO A 134 23.37 -17.37 -8.77
CA PRO A 134 22.37 -18.31 -8.30
C PRO A 134 20.97 -17.69 -8.30
N ALA A 135 19.99 -18.42 -8.82
CA ALA A 135 18.59 -18.04 -8.80
C ALA A 135 17.76 -19.19 -8.26
N ASP A 136 16.58 -18.85 -7.72
CA ASP A 136 15.59 -19.83 -7.26
C ASP A 136 14.18 -19.37 -7.67
N LYS A 137 13.85 -19.55 -8.95
CA LYS A 137 12.58 -19.08 -9.55
C LYS A 137 11.90 -20.18 -10.32
N VAL A 138 10.61 -20.39 -10.09
CA VAL A 138 9.82 -21.45 -10.73
C VAL A 138 9.47 -21.05 -12.15
N LEU A 139 9.92 -21.81 -13.14
CA LEU A 139 9.70 -21.52 -14.57
C LEU A 139 8.55 -22.34 -15.17
N ALA A 140 8.22 -23.48 -14.58
CA ALA A 140 7.10 -24.32 -15.00
C ALA A 140 6.55 -25.13 -13.83
N LEU A 141 5.25 -25.41 -13.90
CA LEU A 141 4.48 -26.22 -12.96
C LEU A 141 3.89 -27.42 -13.69
N TYR A 142 3.80 -28.57 -13.02
CA TYR A 142 2.97 -29.69 -13.45
C TYR A 142 1.78 -29.83 -12.52
N ARG A 143 0.68 -30.35 -13.05
CA ARG A 143 -0.60 -30.45 -12.34
C ARG A 143 -1.26 -31.80 -12.54
N ILE A 144 -1.77 -32.35 -11.45
CA ILE A 144 -2.61 -33.55 -11.45
C ILE A 144 -3.95 -33.14 -10.84
N GLY A 145 -4.92 -32.86 -11.71
CA GLY A 145 -6.28 -32.52 -11.34
C GLY A 145 -7.13 -33.73 -10.95
N LYS A 146 -8.43 -33.49 -10.76
CA LYS A 146 -9.39 -34.55 -10.47
C LYS A 146 -9.37 -35.63 -11.55
N ASN A 147 -9.64 -36.88 -11.14
CA ASN A 147 -9.65 -38.06 -12.02
C ASN A 147 -8.32 -38.33 -12.74
N GLY A 148 -7.21 -37.73 -12.27
CA GLY A 148 -5.88 -37.90 -12.88
C GLY A 148 -5.61 -37.01 -14.08
N HIS A 149 -6.36 -35.91 -14.25
CA HIS A 149 -6.13 -34.94 -15.33
C HIS A 149 -4.74 -34.34 -15.25
N ARG A 150 -4.00 -34.38 -16.36
CA ARG A 150 -2.62 -33.91 -16.41
C ARG A 150 -2.52 -32.59 -17.16
N SER A 151 -1.88 -31.59 -16.55
CA SER A 151 -1.52 -30.37 -17.28
C SER A 151 -0.16 -29.81 -16.89
N ILE A 152 0.42 -29.04 -17.81
CA ILE A 152 1.63 -28.26 -17.57
C ILE A 152 1.30 -26.77 -17.72
N VAL A 153 1.79 -25.96 -16.80
CA VAL A 153 1.74 -24.50 -16.88
C VAL A 153 3.17 -23.99 -17.01
N SER A 154 3.53 -23.39 -18.15
CA SER A 154 4.91 -23.00 -18.43
C SER A 154 5.03 -21.51 -18.77
N GLY A 155 6.07 -20.88 -18.21
CA GLY A 155 6.40 -19.48 -18.43
C GLY A 155 6.99 -19.20 -19.81
N ALA A 156 7.35 -20.26 -20.56
CA ALA A 156 7.79 -20.21 -21.94
C ALA A 156 7.47 -21.51 -22.69
N ASN A 157 7.58 -21.52 -24.02
CA ASN A 157 7.24 -22.69 -24.83
C ASN A 157 8.32 -23.78 -24.76
N ILE A 158 8.03 -24.89 -24.08
CA ILE A 158 8.98 -26.00 -23.91
C ILE A 158 9.39 -26.60 -25.27
N LEU A 159 8.43 -26.91 -26.15
CA LEU A 159 8.71 -27.62 -27.41
C LEU A 159 9.40 -26.71 -28.46
N ALA A 160 8.92 -25.48 -28.62
CA ALA A 160 9.51 -24.55 -29.58
C ALA A 160 10.96 -24.19 -29.19
N LEU A 161 11.25 -24.08 -27.89
CA LEU A 161 12.61 -23.83 -27.40
C LEU A 161 13.49 -25.08 -27.46
N ALA A 162 12.93 -26.29 -27.29
CA ALA A 162 13.67 -27.54 -27.51
C ALA A 162 14.22 -27.64 -28.94
N GLU A 163 13.53 -27.06 -29.93
CA GLU A 163 14.01 -27.03 -31.32
C GLU A 163 14.98 -25.86 -31.59
N SER A 164 15.08 -24.86 -30.71
CA SER A 164 15.78 -23.60 -30.97
C SER A 164 17.31 -23.64 -30.93
N GLY A 165 17.94 -24.81 -30.93
CA GLY A 165 19.40 -25.01 -31.00
C GLY A 165 20.19 -24.65 -29.72
N THR A 166 19.59 -23.88 -28.81
CA THR A 166 20.12 -23.58 -27.46
C THR A 166 19.90 -24.71 -26.46
N ALA A 167 18.95 -25.60 -26.77
CA ALA A 167 18.62 -26.78 -25.99
C ALA A 167 19.49 -27.98 -26.42
N GLY A 168 20.18 -28.60 -25.46
CA GLY A 168 20.96 -29.83 -25.68
C GLY A 168 20.09 -31.09 -25.79
N SER A 169 20.73 -32.25 -26.06
CA SER A 169 20.06 -33.55 -26.15
C SER A 169 19.23 -33.90 -24.92
N ASP A 170 19.72 -33.55 -23.73
CA ASP A 170 19.05 -33.81 -22.45
C ASP A 170 17.74 -33.00 -22.32
N PHE A 171 17.71 -31.76 -22.80
CA PHE A 171 16.48 -30.97 -22.80
C PHE A 171 15.47 -31.50 -23.82
N ASN A 172 15.94 -31.97 -24.98
CA ASN A 172 15.07 -32.66 -25.93
C ASN A 172 14.46 -33.94 -25.32
N GLN A 173 15.26 -34.73 -24.58
CA GLN A 173 14.76 -35.90 -23.87
C GLN A 173 13.74 -35.51 -22.77
N PHE A 174 13.98 -34.44 -22.02
CA PHE A 174 13.01 -33.89 -21.08
C PHE A 174 11.70 -33.49 -21.76
N ALA A 175 11.76 -32.80 -22.91
CA ALA A 175 10.57 -32.44 -23.67
C ALA A 175 9.79 -33.67 -24.17
N LYS A 176 10.47 -34.75 -24.59
CA LYS A 176 9.82 -36.04 -24.88
C LYS A 176 9.12 -36.61 -23.65
N ASN A 177 9.79 -36.62 -22.50
CA ASN A 177 9.21 -37.12 -21.25
C ASN A 177 7.96 -36.31 -20.83
N VAL A 178 7.95 -34.98 -21.02
CA VAL A 178 6.77 -34.12 -20.78
C VAL A 178 5.61 -34.52 -21.68
N VAL A 179 5.85 -34.72 -22.98
CA VAL A 179 4.82 -35.15 -23.94
C VAL A 179 4.26 -36.53 -23.59
N GLU A 180 5.12 -37.50 -23.27
CA GLU A 180 4.69 -38.85 -22.89
C GLU A 180 3.95 -38.88 -21.55
N TRP A 181 4.36 -38.04 -20.58
CA TRP A 181 3.66 -37.92 -19.31
C TRP A 181 2.27 -37.33 -19.51
N LEU A 182 2.13 -36.24 -20.30
CA LEU A 182 0.82 -35.68 -20.65
C LEU A 182 -0.04 -36.74 -21.34
N ALA A 183 0.43 -37.33 -22.45
CA ALA A 183 -0.30 -38.33 -23.22
C ALA A 183 -0.61 -39.62 -22.44
N GLY A 184 0.09 -39.88 -21.33
CA GLY A 184 -0.12 -41.06 -20.49
C GLY A 184 0.37 -42.37 -21.08
N ARG A 185 1.15 -42.30 -22.15
CA ARG A 185 1.66 -43.47 -22.87
C ARG A 185 2.98 -43.15 -23.54
N LYS A 186 3.77 -44.19 -23.77
CA LYS A 186 4.95 -44.11 -24.61
C LYS A 186 4.51 -43.91 -26.07
N ILE A 187 5.09 -42.94 -26.75
CA ILE A 187 4.77 -42.67 -28.17
C ILE A 187 5.69 -43.46 -29.08
N GLU A 188 6.98 -43.50 -28.74
CA GLU A 188 7.98 -44.19 -29.55
C GLU A 188 7.73 -45.70 -29.58
N GLY A 189 7.41 -46.22 -30.77
CA GLY A 189 7.05 -47.62 -30.99
C GLY A 189 5.55 -47.93 -30.84
N SER A 190 4.71 -46.92 -30.62
CA SER A 190 3.25 -47.08 -30.61
C SER A 190 2.69 -47.33 -32.02
N LYS A 191 1.59 -48.10 -32.10
CA LYS A 191 0.81 -48.27 -33.34
C LYS A 191 -0.15 -47.09 -33.61
N THR A 192 -0.46 -46.31 -32.59
CA THR A 192 -1.34 -45.13 -32.68
C THR A 192 -0.50 -43.85 -32.71
N PRO A 193 -0.69 -42.99 -33.72
CA PRO A 193 0.02 -41.71 -33.80
C PRO A 193 -0.38 -40.82 -32.61
N LEU A 194 0.50 -39.87 -32.26
CA LEU A 194 0.23 -38.83 -31.27
C LEU A 194 -0.73 -37.78 -31.84
N SER A 195 -1.92 -37.65 -31.29
CA SER A 195 -2.89 -36.63 -31.68
C SER A 195 -2.68 -35.35 -30.86
N VAL A 196 -2.28 -34.26 -31.52
CA VAL A 196 -1.98 -32.96 -30.89
C VAL A 196 -2.90 -31.89 -31.45
N VAL A 197 -3.57 -31.14 -30.56
CA VAL A 197 -4.27 -29.90 -30.93
C VAL A 197 -3.47 -28.69 -30.44
N THR A 198 -3.31 -27.68 -31.28
CA THR A 198 -2.72 -26.38 -30.93
C THR A 198 -3.78 -25.29 -31.00
N SER A 199 -3.73 -24.36 -30.05
CA SER A 199 -4.64 -23.23 -29.95
C SER A 199 -3.87 -21.98 -29.48
N HIS A 200 -4.08 -20.84 -30.12
CA HIS A 200 -3.46 -19.54 -29.79
C HIS A 200 -1.93 -19.56 -29.72
N ILE A 201 -1.28 -20.47 -30.44
CA ILE A 201 0.18 -20.54 -30.54
C ILE A 201 0.68 -19.43 -31.47
N PRO A 202 1.64 -18.59 -31.08
CA PRO A 202 2.13 -17.51 -31.93
C PRO A 202 2.92 -18.05 -33.14
N ASN A 203 2.91 -17.26 -34.21
CA ASN A 203 3.70 -17.50 -35.41
C ASN A 203 4.17 -16.18 -36.03
N SER A 204 4.90 -15.38 -35.24
CA SER A 204 5.34 -14.04 -35.64
C SER A 204 6.83 -14.06 -35.98
N TYR A 205 7.17 -14.10 -37.27
CA TYR A 205 8.57 -14.04 -37.72
C TYR A 205 9.20 -12.68 -37.40
N PRO A 206 10.46 -12.62 -36.93
CA PRO A 206 11.35 -13.75 -36.57
C PRO A 206 11.30 -14.17 -35.08
N TYR A 207 10.54 -13.47 -34.24
CA TYR A 207 10.71 -13.53 -32.78
C TYR A 207 9.90 -14.64 -32.08
N PHE A 208 8.74 -15.05 -32.63
CA PHE A 208 7.82 -16.00 -31.98
C PHE A 208 7.24 -17.03 -32.97
N GLU A 209 8.12 -17.67 -33.75
CA GLU A 209 7.78 -18.77 -34.66
C GLU A 209 7.50 -20.09 -33.91
N HIS A 210 6.62 -20.08 -32.90
CA HIS A 210 6.40 -21.25 -32.06
C HIS A 210 5.68 -22.38 -32.78
N TYR A 211 4.64 -22.07 -33.56
CA TYR A 211 3.91 -23.10 -34.32
C TYR A 211 4.81 -23.90 -35.29
N PRO A 212 5.60 -23.28 -36.19
CA PRO A 212 6.48 -24.05 -37.08
C PRO A 212 7.58 -24.79 -36.32
N LYS A 213 8.12 -24.24 -35.22
CA LYS A 213 9.11 -24.93 -34.37
C LYS A 213 8.52 -26.16 -33.67
N ILE A 214 7.28 -26.09 -33.18
CA ILE A 214 6.56 -27.24 -32.62
C ILE A 214 6.37 -28.32 -33.68
N LYS A 215 5.92 -27.96 -34.89
CA LYS A 215 5.76 -28.90 -36.00
C LYS A 215 7.09 -29.58 -36.36
N ALA A 216 8.18 -28.80 -36.47
CA ALA A 216 9.51 -29.32 -36.76
C ALA A 216 10.00 -30.29 -35.66
N TRP A 217 9.77 -29.94 -34.38
CA TRP A 217 10.11 -30.79 -33.24
C TRP A 217 9.35 -32.12 -33.26
N LEU A 218 8.04 -32.10 -33.56
CA LEU A 218 7.21 -33.30 -33.68
C LEU A 218 7.67 -34.19 -34.83
N GLU A 219 7.94 -33.63 -36.02
CA GLU A 219 8.44 -34.40 -37.17
C GLU A 219 9.78 -35.08 -36.87
N LYS A 220 10.69 -34.37 -36.20
CA LYS A 220 12.02 -34.86 -35.84
C LYS A 220 11.99 -35.98 -34.80
N ASN A 221 11.08 -35.90 -33.81
CA ASN A 221 11.04 -36.84 -32.70
C ASN A 221 10.01 -37.98 -32.89
N TYR A 222 8.98 -37.76 -33.71
CA TYR A 222 7.89 -38.71 -33.99
C TYR A 222 7.57 -38.76 -35.50
N PRO A 223 8.54 -39.04 -36.38
CA PRO A 223 8.36 -38.95 -37.83
C PRO A 223 7.23 -39.85 -38.32
N GLY A 224 6.24 -39.26 -38.99
CA GLY A 224 5.04 -39.96 -39.47
C GLY A 224 4.14 -40.55 -38.36
N GLN A 225 4.36 -40.21 -37.10
CA GLN A 225 3.61 -40.72 -35.93
C GLN A 225 2.92 -39.60 -35.13
N TYR A 226 2.48 -38.52 -35.79
CA TYR A 226 1.67 -37.48 -35.15
C TYR A 226 0.59 -36.93 -36.10
N VAL A 227 -0.46 -36.36 -35.50
CA VAL A 227 -1.50 -35.57 -36.17
C VAL A 227 -1.53 -34.20 -35.50
N LEU A 228 -1.58 -33.14 -36.30
CA LEU A 228 -1.59 -31.74 -35.85
C LEU A 228 -2.58 -30.94 -36.69
N ASN A 229 -3.41 -30.11 -36.05
CA ASN A 229 -4.31 -29.19 -36.77
C ASN A 229 -3.53 -28.04 -37.43
N GLU A 230 -4.12 -27.45 -38.47
CA GLU A 230 -3.59 -26.22 -39.07
C GLU A 230 -3.56 -25.05 -38.08
N HIS A 231 -2.61 -24.12 -38.29
CA HIS A 231 -2.42 -22.96 -37.42
C HIS A 231 -3.71 -22.15 -37.30
N LYS A 232 -4.10 -21.81 -36.06
CA LYS A 232 -5.33 -21.08 -35.69
C LYS A 232 -6.66 -21.77 -36.02
N ALA A 233 -6.66 -23.01 -36.54
CA ALA A 233 -7.90 -23.72 -36.86
C ALA A 233 -8.78 -23.98 -35.63
N CYS A 234 -8.14 -24.17 -34.46
CA CYS A 234 -8.78 -24.50 -33.19
C CYS A 234 -8.71 -23.34 -32.17
N ASP A 235 -8.72 -22.09 -32.63
CA ASP A 235 -8.72 -20.92 -31.74
C ASP A 235 -10.14 -20.52 -31.29
N TYR A 236 -10.24 -19.91 -30.12
CA TYR A 236 -11.49 -19.50 -29.46
C TYR A 236 -12.56 -20.61 -29.42
N SER A 237 -13.77 -20.29 -29.88
CA SER A 237 -14.93 -21.19 -29.90
C SER A 237 -14.71 -22.47 -30.71
N ASN A 238 -13.74 -22.49 -31.64
CA ASN A 238 -13.44 -23.70 -32.40
C ASN A 238 -12.69 -24.74 -31.56
N LEU A 239 -12.02 -24.34 -30.48
CA LEU A 239 -11.23 -25.24 -29.64
C LEU A 239 -12.08 -26.41 -29.12
N LEU A 240 -13.27 -26.12 -28.59
CA LEU A 240 -14.18 -27.12 -28.04
C LEU A 240 -14.60 -28.15 -29.10
N SER A 241 -14.94 -27.69 -30.31
CA SER A 241 -15.29 -28.57 -31.43
C SER A 241 -14.10 -29.45 -31.86
N CYS A 242 -12.90 -28.87 -31.94
CA CYS A 242 -11.69 -29.62 -32.27
C CYS A 242 -11.41 -30.74 -31.27
N ILE A 243 -11.46 -30.45 -29.97
CA ILE A 243 -11.17 -31.46 -28.93
C ILE A 243 -12.25 -32.54 -28.88
N GLN A 244 -13.52 -32.19 -29.07
CA GLN A 244 -14.63 -33.16 -29.10
C GLN A 244 -14.53 -34.09 -30.31
N THR A 245 -14.13 -33.56 -31.47
CA THR A 245 -14.04 -34.34 -32.69
C THR A 245 -12.79 -35.22 -32.73
N GLN A 246 -11.66 -34.70 -32.28
CA GLN A 246 -10.36 -35.38 -32.41
C GLN A 246 -10.01 -36.25 -31.20
N SER A 247 -10.58 -35.96 -30.02
CA SER A 247 -10.18 -36.59 -28.74
C SER A 247 -8.65 -36.68 -28.60
N PRO A 248 -7.93 -35.54 -28.62
CA PRO A 248 -6.47 -35.52 -28.75
C PRO A 248 -5.76 -36.11 -27.52
N ASP A 249 -4.54 -36.61 -27.72
CA ASP A 249 -3.67 -37.06 -26.63
C ASP A 249 -3.17 -35.89 -25.77
N LEU A 250 -2.99 -34.70 -26.37
CA LEU A 250 -2.69 -33.45 -25.65
C LEU A 250 -3.06 -32.19 -26.44
N VAL A 251 -3.31 -31.11 -25.72
CA VAL A 251 -3.58 -29.77 -26.28
C VAL A 251 -2.50 -28.77 -25.87
N LEU A 252 -1.98 -27.99 -26.82
CA LEU A 252 -1.00 -26.93 -26.60
C LEU A 252 -1.67 -25.56 -26.74
N ILE A 253 -1.65 -24.76 -25.67
CA ILE A 253 -2.35 -23.48 -25.61
C ILE A 253 -1.33 -22.35 -25.44
N GLY A 254 -1.28 -21.42 -26.40
CA GLY A 254 -0.48 -20.20 -26.33
C GLY A 254 -1.27 -18.99 -25.85
N GLY A 255 -0.64 -17.82 -25.88
CA GLY A 255 -1.25 -16.56 -25.43
C GLY A 255 -1.67 -15.59 -26.54
N ASP A 256 -1.71 -16.00 -27.82
CA ASP A 256 -2.08 -15.12 -28.95
C ASP A 256 -3.58 -14.79 -28.98
N ASP A 257 -4.04 -13.91 -28.08
CA ASP A 257 -5.43 -13.41 -28.02
C ASP A 257 -5.71 -12.30 -29.05
N TYR A 258 -5.43 -12.57 -30.33
CA TYR A 258 -5.56 -11.61 -31.43
C TYR A 258 -6.99 -11.09 -31.69
N GLN A 259 -8.04 -11.79 -31.20
CA GLN A 259 -9.43 -11.33 -31.25
C GLN A 259 -9.88 -10.62 -29.96
N LYS A 260 -9.01 -10.53 -28.94
CA LYS A 260 -9.29 -9.88 -27.66
C LYS A 260 -10.53 -10.43 -26.96
N LYS A 261 -10.72 -11.75 -27.01
CA LYS A 261 -11.84 -12.44 -26.35
C LYS A 261 -11.50 -12.82 -24.91
N GLY A 262 -10.22 -12.78 -24.54
CA GLY A 262 -9.75 -13.17 -23.22
C GLY A 262 -10.08 -14.63 -22.89
N TYR A 263 -10.00 -14.96 -21.60
CA TYR A 263 -10.23 -16.33 -21.12
C TYR A 263 -11.65 -16.85 -21.41
N ALA A 264 -12.65 -15.96 -21.48
CA ALA A 264 -14.02 -16.34 -21.84
C ALA A 264 -14.10 -17.04 -23.21
N GLY A 265 -13.17 -16.77 -24.13
CA GLY A 265 -13.14 -17.39 -25.45
C GLY A 265 -12.75 -18.87 -25.46
N ILE A 266 -12.14 -19.40 -24.39
CA ILE A 266 -11.66 -20.79 -24.30
C ILE A 266 -12.13 -21.54 -23.05
N ARG A 267 -12.83 -20.87 -22.13
CA ARG A 267 -13.23 -21.42 -20.82
C ARG A 267 -13.95 -22.77 -20.92
N ASP A 268 -14.96 -22.86 -21.79
CA ASP A 268 -15.75 -24.09 -21.97
C ASP A 268 -14.89 -25.26 -22.47
N ALA A 269 -13.89 -24.97 -23.31
CA ALA A 269 -12.96 -25.99 -23.79
C ALA A 269 -12.03 -26.48 -22.67
N ILE A 270 -11.50 -25.57 -21.83
CA ILE A 270 -10.70 -25.95 -20.65
C ILE A 270 -11.53 -26.86 -19.73
N GLN A 271 -12.75 -26.46 -19.39
CA GLN A 271 -13.64 -27.25 -18.53
C GLN A 271 -13.94 -28.63 -19.13
N TYR A 272 -14.21 -28.70 -20.43
CA TYR A 272 -14.43 -29.98 -21.13
C TYR A 272 -13.19 -30.89 -21.04
N MET A 273 -11.99 -30.33 -21.26
CA MET A 273 -10.74 -31.08 -21.17
C MET A 273 -10.50 -31.66 -19.77
N GLU A 274 -10.71 -30.86 -18.72
CA GLU A 274 -10.57 -31.32 -17.34
C GLU A 274 -11.59 -32.44 -17.00
N GLN A 275 -12.85 -32.30 -17.44
CA GLN A 275 -13.90 -33.30 -17.22
C GLN A 275 -13.66 -34.62 -17.97
N HIS A 276 -13.05 -34.57 -19.16
CA HIS A 276 -12.82 -35.74 -20.02
C HIS A 276 -11.38 -36.24 -19.95
N ASN A 277 -10.59 -35.78 -18.98
CA ASN A 277 -9.21 -36.20 -18.78
C ASN A 277 -8.29 -35.95 -19.99
N ILE A 278 -8.58 -34.90 -20.78
CA ILE A 278 -7.77 -34.50 -21.95
C ILE A 278 -6.63 -33.58 -21.47
N PRO A 279 -5.36 -34.00 -21.58
CA PRO A 279 -4.23 -33.24 -21.07
C PRO A 279 -3.97 -31.96 -21.86
N TYR A 280 -3.45 -30.93 -21.20
CA TYR A 280 -3.00 -29.71 -21.89
C TYR A 280 -1.73 -29.09 -21.31
N MET A 281 -1.04 -28.30 -22.13
CA MET A 281 0.09 -27.48 -21.72
C MET A 281 -0.13 -26.03 -22.14
N THR A 282 -0.02 -25.09 -21.20
CA THR A 282 0.01 -23.66 -21.53
C THR A 282 1.44 -23.17 -21.73
N SER A 283 1.59 -22.20 -22.63
CA SER A 283 2.86 -21.58 -22.97
C SER A 283 2.71 -20.08 -23.04
N HIS A 284 3.32 -19.38 -22.09
CA HIS A 284 3.46 -17.92 -22.16
C HIS A 284 4.56 -17.53 -23.18
N ASN A 285 4.48 -16.31 -23.73
CA ASN A 285 5.49 -15.80 -24.69
C ASN A 285 5.58 -14.27 -24.73
N ALA A 286 5.26 -13.60 -23.63
CA ALA A 286 5.32 -12.16 -23.52
C ALA A 286 6.16 -11.72 -22.31
N LYS A 287 6.44 -10.42 -22.28
CA LYS A 287 7.25 -9.78 -21.25
C LYS A 287 6.55 -9.81 -19.89
N PHE A 288 5.29 -9.39 -19.84
CA PHE A 288 4.50 -9.33 -18.61
C PHE A 288 3.31 -10.29 -18.67
N PRO A 289 2.84 -10.82 -17.52
CA PRO A 289 1.59 -11.58 -17.45
C PRO A 289 0.42 -10.82 -18.11
N SER A 290 0.32 -9.52 -17.85
CA SER A 290 -0.71 -8.61 -18.37
C SER A 290 -0.70 -8.43 -19.89
N ASP A 291 0.38 -8.79 -20.57
CA ASP A 291 0.44 -8.74 -22.04
C ASP A 291 -0.34 -9.91 -22.67
N GLN A 292 -0.71 -10.93 -21.88
CA GLN A 292 -1.50 -12.08 -22.31
C GLN A 292 -2.71 -12.30 -21.39
N PRO A 293 -3.71 -11.40 -21.42
CA PRO A 293 -4.84 -11.40 -20.48
C PRO A 293 -5.66 -12.69 -20.51
N MET A 294 -5.66 -13.43 -21.64
CA MET A 294 -6.29 -14.75 -21.73
C MET A 294 -5.62 -15.78 -20.79
N LEU A 295 -4.28 -15.89 -20.83
CA LEU A 295 -3.56 -16.83 -19.98
C LEU A 295 -3.47 -16.34 -18.54
N GLU A 296 -3.31 -15.02 -18.32
CA GLU A 296 -3.29 -14.45 -16.98
C GLU A 296 -4.59 -14.74 -16.23
N ALA A 297 -5.75 -14.51 -16.85
CA ALA A 297 -7.05 -14.79 -16.22
C ALA A 297 -7.26 -16.29 -15.98
N PHE A 298 -6.78 -17.16 -16.88
CA PHE A 298 -6.78 -18.61 -16.66
C PHE A 298 -5.91 -18.99 -15.45
N TYR A 299 -4.67 -18.48 -15.36
CA TYR A 299 -3.79 -18.77 -14.23
C TYR A 299 -4.38 -18.29 -12.91
N GLN A 300 -4.98 -17.10 -12.90
CA GLN A 300 -5.66 -16.54 -11.73
C GLN A 300 -6.82 -17.40 -11.24
N GLU A 301 -7.65 -17.95 -12.14
CA GLU A 301 -8.73 -18.89 -11.76
C GLU A 301 -8.18 -20.17 -11.12
N GLN A 302 -6.97 -20.59 -11.50
CA GLN A 302 -6.26 -21.73 -10.90
C GLN A 302 -5.44 -21.33 -9.65
N MET A 303 -5.52 -20.06 -9.21
CA MET A 303 -4.69 -19.46 -8.16
C MET A 303 -3.20 -19.68 -8.40
N ILE A 304 -2.76 -19.49 -9.64
CA ILE A 304 -1.38 -19.43 -10.08
C ILE A 304 -1.09 -17.99 -10.50
N PHE A 305 0.00 -17.43 -9.99
CA PHE A 305 0.36 -16.04 -10.27
C PHE A 305 1.72 -16.00 -10.94
N GLY A 306 1.78 -15.32 -12.07
CA GLY A 306 3.00 -15.09 -12.83
C GLY A 306 3.62 -13.74 -12.49
N ASP A 307 4.94 -13.65 -12.63
CA ASP A 307 5.69 -12.40 -12.61
C ASP A 307 6.67 -12.38 -13.80
N THR A 308 7.06 -11.20 -14.24
CA THR A 308 7.88 -11.01 -15.44
C THR A 308 9.28 -11.60 -15.27
N ASN A 309 9.76 -12.28 -16.31
CA ASN A 309 11.16 -12.70 -16.40
C ASN A 309 12.04 -11.70 -17.17
N TYR A 310 11.56 -10.49 -17.43
CA TYR A 310 12.23 -9.54 -18.30
C TYR A 310 13.61 -9.10 -17.80
N TRP A 311 13.68 -8.80 -16.50
CA TRP A 311 14.90 -8.31 -15.87
C TRP A 311 15.81 -9.46 -15.44
N GLY A 312 15.26 -10.41 -14.69
CA GLY A 312 16.02 -11.53 -14.12
C GLY A 312 16.53 -12.49 -15.19
N LYS A 313 15.76 -12.73 -16.26
CA LYS A 313 16.09 -13.69 -17.33
C LYS A 313 16.55 -15.03 -16.74
N TYR A 314 15.79 -15.49 -15.74
CA TYR A 314 16.03 -16.71 -15.00
C TYR A 314 15.98 -17.90 -15.94
N ARG A 315 16.95 -18.80 -15.80
CA ARG A 315 17.20 -19.90 -16.72
C ARG A 315 17.78 -21.12 -16.02
N LEU A 316 17.75 -22.23 -16.73
CA LEU A 316 18.50 -23.44 -16.39
C LEU A 316 19.83 -23.41 -17.11
N ASN A 317 20.92 -23.56 -16.36
CA ASN A 317 22.26 -23.67 -16.92
C ASN A 317 22.98 -24.85 -16.26
N ASN A 318 23.14 -25.94 -17.00
CA ASN A 318 23.74 -27.20 -16.52
C ASN A 318 23.16 -27.67 -15.16
N ALA A 319 21.85 -27.47 -14.95
CA ALA A 319 21.18 -27.88 -13.73
C ALA A 319 21.17 -29.41 -13.65
N THR A 320 21.77 -29.99 -12.62
CA THR A 320 21.82 -31.44 -12.45
C THR A 320 20.45 -32.00 -12.10
N ARG A 321 20.20 -33.25 -12.50
CA ARG A 321 18.97 -33.97 -12.15
C ARG A 321 18.68 -33.93 -10.64
N ASP A 322 19.69 -34.14 -9.81
CA ASP A 322 19.52 -34.17 -8.34
C ASP A 322 18.98 -32.84 -7.80
N VAL A 323 19.49 -31.71 -8.32
CA VAL A 323 19.00 -30.37 -7.96
C VAL A 323 17.56 -30.17 -8.43
N LEU A 324 17.22 -30.64 -9.64
CA LEU A 324 15.88 -30.48 -10.22
C LEU A 324 14.80 -31.30 -9.51
N ILE A 325 15.16 -32.46 -8.95
CA ILE A 325 14.23 -33.32 -8.21
C ILE A 325 14.25 -33.11 -6.70
N THR A 326 15.08 -32.19 -6.20
CA THR A 326 15.14 -31.89 -4.77
C THR A 326 13.77 -31.42 -4.26
N GLU A 327 13.45 -31.83 -3.03
CA GLU A 327 12.20 -31.45 -2.37
C GLU A 327 12.13 -29.94 -2.13
N THR A 328 10.94 -29.37 -2.30
CA THR A 328 10.74 -27.94 -2.10
C THR A 328 10.90 -27.59 -0.62
N PRO A 329 11.81 -26.66 -0.23
CA PRO A 329 12.00 -26.26 1.17
C PRO A 329 10.71 -25.82 1.89
N LEU A 330 9.77 -25.28 1.12
CA LEU A 330 8.43 -24.89 1.59
C LEU A 330 7.68 -26.04 2.28
N TYR A 331 7.67 -27.25 1.70
CA TYR A 331 6.89 -28.37 2.25
C TYR A 331 7.44 -28.82 3.61
N ASN A 332 8.76 -28.77 3.77
CA ASN A 332 9.41 -29.03 5.05
C ASN A 332 9.12 -27.93 6.06
N SER A 333 9.11 -26.67 5.64
CA SER A 333 8.72 -25.55 6.51
C SER A 333 7.28 -25.70 7.01
N ILE A 334 6.33 -26.06 6.13
CA ILE A 334 4.93 -26.30 6.51
C ILE A 334 4.83 -27.45 7.52
N SER A 335 5.55 -28.55 7.27
CA SER A 335 5.52 -29.72 8.16
C SER A 335 6.07 -29.37 9.54
N GLN A 336 7.19 -28.63 9.59
CA GLN A 336 7.80 -28.17 10.83
C GLN A 336 6.88 -27.22 11.62
N LEU A 337 6.19 -26.30 10.93
CA LEU A 337 5.23 -25.41 11.59
C LEU A 337 4.05 -26.19 12.20
N LEU A 338 3.50 -27.15 11.46
CA LEU A 338 2.40 -27.99 11.96
C LEU A 338 2.84 -28.88 13.14
N GLU A 339 4.05 -29.46 13.07
CA GLU A 339 4.63 -30.22 14.18
C GLU A 339 4.89 -29.34 15.41
N ALA A 340 5.35 -28.10 15.22
CA ALA A 340 5.56 -27.14 16.31
C ALA A 340 4.26 -26.83 17.06
N PHE A 341 3.14 -26.68 16.33
CA PHE A 341 1.81 -26.54 16.94
C PHE A 341 1.37 -27.80 17.69
N GLU A 342 1.50 -28.98 17.07
CA GLU A 342 1.09 -30.25 17.69
C GLU A 342 1.88 -30.57 18.96
N GLN A 343 3.17 -30.23 18.99
CA GLN A 343 4.06 -30.48 20.14
C GLN A 343 4.10 -29.32 21.15
N GLU A 344 3.44 -28.20 20.84
CA GLU A 344 3.54 -26.93 21.57
C GLU A 344 5.00 -26.46 21.80
N HIS A 345 5.88 -26.73 20.83
CA HIS A 345 7.29 -26.38 20.89
C HIS A 345 7.60 -25.26 19.89
N PHE A 346 7.82 -24.05 20.41
CA PHE A 346 8.07 -22.85 19.60
C PHE A 346 9.43 -22.20 19.91
N ASP A 347 10.04 -21.59 18.88
CA ASP A 347 11.31 -20.89 19.02
C ASP A 347 11.11 -19.44 19.51
N ALA A 348 11.23 -19.24 20.82
CA ALA A 348 11.13 -17.92 21.44
C ALA A 348 12.23 -16.94 20.97
N GLU A 349 13.38 -17.43 20.53
CA GLU A 349 14.48 -16.59 20.07
C GLU A 349 14.20 -16.04 18.67
N ALA A 350 13.51 -16.81 17.83
CA ALA A 350 13.06 -16.38 16.51
C ALA A 350 12.27 -15.05 16.58
N LEU A 351 11.39 -14.89 17.57
CA LEU A 351 10.61 -13.66 17.76
C LEU A 351 11.48 -12.43 18.02
N LYS A 352 12.59 -12.58 18.76
CA LYS A 352 13.47 -11.46 19.16
C LYS A 352 14.36 -10.96 18.03
N THR A 353 14.51 -11.75 16.96
CA THR A 353 15.33 -11.36 15.79
C THR A 353 14.65 -10.31 14.90
N CYS A 354 13.37 -10.00 15.16
CA CYS A 354 12.61 -9.04 14.36
C CYS A 354 12.77 -7.60 14.87
N GLY A 355 13.42 -6.76 14.06
CA GLY A 355 13.54 -5.31 14.32
C GLY A 355 12.40 -4.45 13.75
N SER A 356 11.37 -5.08 13.19
CA SER A 356 10.18 -4.43 12.61
C SER A 356 8.95 -5.30 12.83
N ASN A 357 7.76 -4.82 12.44
CA ASN A 357 6.54 -5.63 12.44
C ASN A 357 6.79 -7.01 11.82
N PHE A 358 6.31 -8.07 12.48
CA PHE A 358 6.55 -9.47 12.12
C PHE A 358 6.24 -9.79 10.66
N ILE A 359 5.18 -9.20 10.06
CA ILE A 359 4.81 -9.44 8.65
C ILE A 359 5.93 -9.05 7.69
N THR A 360 6.73 -8.04 8.06
CA THR A 360 7.85 -7.52 7.27
C THR A 360 9.21 -8.05 7.70
N CYS A 361 9.29 -8.76 8.82
CA CYS A 361 10.51 -9.34 9.33
C CYS A 361 10.99 -10.48 8.42
N ASN A 362 12.28 -10.47 8.05
CA ASN A 362 12.87 -11.48 7.15
C ASN A 362 14.17 -12.06 7.72
N SER A 363 14.32 -12.12 9.04
CA SER A 363 15.48 -12.81 9.63
C SER A 363 15.41 -14.31 9.32
N ASP A 364 16.57 -14.94 9.12
CA ASP A 364 16.62 -16.37 8.79
C ASP A 364 15.97 -17.24 9.86
N LEU A 365 16.17 -16.91 11.14
CA LEU A 365 15.59 -17.65 12.26
C LEU A 365 14.06 -17.56 12.27
N PHE A 366 13.49 -16.36 12.04
CA PHE A 366 12.04 -16.17 11.98
C PHE A 366 11.40 -16.78 10.73
N ASN A 367 12.09 -16.68 9.59
CA ASN A 367 11.68 -17.33 8.34
C ASN A 367 11.53 -18.84 8.53
N ASN A 368 12.57 -19.48 9.08
CA ASN A 368 12.59 -20.92 9.29
C ASN A 368 11.59 -21.37 10.37
N ALA A 369 11.47 -20.63 11.48
CA ALA A 369 10.61 -21.02 12.59
C ALA A 369 9.11 -20.79 12.33
N PHE A 370 8.74 -19.84 11.45
CA PHE A 370 7.34 -19.45 11.28
C PHE A 370 7.01 -18.93 9.88
N LYS A 371 7.69 -17.87 9.44
CA LYS A 371 7.19 -17.01 8.37
C LYS A 371 7.11 -17.70 7.01
N THR A 372 8.06 -18.54 6.63
CA THR A 372 8.03 -19.22 5.31
C THR A 372 6.79 -20.10 5.14
N ALA A 373 6.41 -20.84 6.18
CA ALA A 373 5.20 -21.67 6.17
C ALA A 373 3.93 -20.82 6.29
N ALA A 374 3.89 -19.87 7.23
CA ALA A 374 2.74 -19.00 7.43
C ALA A 374 2.43 -18.15 6.18
N ASP A 375 3.45 -17.61 5.50
CA ASP A 375 3.31 -16.81 4.28
C ASP A 375 2.61 -17.59 3.17
N TRP A 376 2.80 -18.90 3.08
CA TRP A 376 2.07 -19.72 2.10
C TRP A 376 0.56 -19.74 2.39
N PHE A 377 0.15 -19.99 3.64
CA PHE A 377 -1.27 -19.96 4.01
C PHE A 377 -1.89 -18.58 3.81
N ARG A 378 -1.19 -17.54 4.25
CA ARG A 378 -1.60 -16.14 4.09
C ARG A 378 -1.80 -15.79 2.63
N TRP A 379 -0.83 -16.12 1.79
CA TRP A 379 -0.91 -15.82 0.38
C TRP A 379 -2.01 -16.63 -0.31
N ALA A 380 -2.21 -17.91 0.04
CA ALA A 380 -3.27 -18.73 -0.51
C ALA A 380 -4.67 -18.17 -0.16
N ALA A 381 -4.85 -17.65 1.06
CA ALA A 381 -6.07 -16.93 1.45
C ALA A 381 -6.24 -15.61 0.68
N GLN A 382 -5.16 -14.84 0.50
CA GLN A 382 -5.17 -13.61 -0.31
C GLN A 382 -5.53 -13.85 -1.77
N ALA A 383 -5.03 -14.94 -2.36
CA ALA A 383 -5.34 -15.34 -3.72
C ALA A 383 -6.83 -15.65 -3.89
N ALA A 384 -7.42 -16.39 -2.95
CA ALA A 384 -8.86 -16.63 -2.93
C ALA A 384 -9.66 -15.33 -2.80
N ASP A 385 -9.23 -14.43 -1.91
CA ASP A 385 -9.89 -13.14 -1.71
C ASP A 385 -9.88 -12.26 -2.98
N GLN A 386 -8.75 -12.24 -3.70
CA GLN A 386 -8.60 -11.49 -4.96
C GLN A 386 -9.52 -11.98 -6.08
N GLN A 387 -9.93 -13.26 -6.02
CA GLN A 387 -10.88 -13.86 -6.96
C GLN A 387 -12.32 -13.84 -6.44
N ASN A 388 -12.58 -13.22 -5.28
CA ASN A 388 -13.86 -13.30 -4.57
C ASN A 388 -14.33 -14.74 -4.34
N LEU A 389 -13.38 -15.65 -4.11
CA LEU A 389 -13.61 -17.08 -3.96
C LEU A 389 -13.69 -17.43 -2.48
N ASP A 390 -14.76 -18.11 -2.09
CA ASP A 390 -14.90 -18.70 -0.76
C ASP A 390 -14.19 -20.07 -0.74
N PRO A 391 -13.06 -20.24 -0.02
CA PRO A 391 -12.30 -21.49 -0.04
C PRO A 391 -13.13 -22.71 0.33
N PHE A 392 -14.10 -22.57 1.25
CA PHE A 392 -14.94 -23.67 1.73
C PHE A 392 -16.01 -24.13 0.73
N LYS A 393 -16.29 -23.32 -0.31
CA LYS A 393 -17.24 -23.66 -1.39
C LYS A 393 -16.57 -24.25 -2.64
N THR A 394 -15.27 -24.54 -2.55
CA THR A 394 -14.52 -25.17 -3.64
C THR A 394 -14.19 -26.61 -3.28
N ASP A 395 -13.92 -27.46 -4.28
CA ASP A 395 -13.54 -28.85 -4.04
C ASP A 395 -12.04 -29.06 -3.77
N ASN A 396 -11.22 -28.01 -3.89
CA ASN A 396 -9.76 -28.06 -3.77
C ASN A 396 -9.28 -27.39 -2.46
N HIS A 397 -7.97 -27.23 -2.28
CA HIS A 397 -7.35 -26.43 -1.20
C HIS A 397 -7.63 -26.95 0.21
N LEU A 398 -7.60 -28.27 0.39
CA LEU A 398 -7.80 -28.90 1.69
C LEU A 398 -6.84 -28.34 2.75
N LEU A 399 -5.57 -28.17 2.42
CA LEU A 399 -4.59 -27.66 3.36
C LEU A 399 -4.89 -26.21 3.76
N LEU A 400 -5.28 -25.35 2.82
CA LEU A 400 -5.71 -23.98 3.12
C LEU A 400 -6.95 -23.98 4.03
N LYS A 401 -7.96 -24.80 3.75
CA LYS A 401 -9.18 -24.89 4.57
C LYS A 401 -8.86 -25.32 6.00
N LEU A 402 -7.99 -26.32 6.16
CA LEU A 402 -7.52 -26.77 7.48
C LEU A 402 -6.77 -25.65 8.20
N GLY A 403 -5.90 -24.91 7.49
CA GLY A 403 -5.22 -23.73 8.03
C GLY A 403 -6.18 -22.62 8.46
N LEU A 404 -7.25 -22.36 7.69
CA LEU A 404 -8.29 -21.38 8.03
C LEU A 404 -9.09 -21.82 9.27
N LEU A 405 -9.49 -23.09 9.38
CA LEU A 405 -10.17 -23.61 10.57
C LEU A 405 -9.26 -23.55 11.80
N LEU A 406 -7.98 -23.87 11.65
CA LEU A 406 -6.99 -23.78 12.74
C LEU A 406 -6.81 -22.32 13.19
N ALA A 407 -6.66 -21.40 12.23
CA ALA A 407 -6.55 -19.98 12.49
C ALA A 407 -7.80 -19.41 13.16
N ASP A 408 -9.00 -19.79 12.72
CA ASP A 408 -10.27 -19.42 13.36
C ASP A 408 -10.36 -19.95 14.80
N LYS A 409 -9.90 -21.19 15.05
CA LYS A 409 -9.84 -21.77 16.40
C LYS A 409 -8.90 -20.98 17.31
N TYR A 410 -7.71 -20.65 16.84
CA TYR A 410 -6.77 -19.82 17.59
C TYR A 410 -7.32 -18.41 17.81
N ARG A 411 -7.94 -17.80 16.79
CA ARG A 411 -8.55 -16.48 16.88
C ARG A 411 -9.66 -16.41 17.94
N ALA A 412 -10.48 -17.45 18.04
CA ALA A 412 -11.53 -17.56 19.05
C ALA A 412 -10.99 -17.68 20.48
N ALA A 413 -9.71 -18.08 20.64
CA ALA A 413 -9.05 -18.26 21.94
C ALA A 413 -8.10 -17.10 22.30
N ILE A 414 -7.94 -16.09 21.43
CA ILE A 414 -7.11 -14.90 21.73
C ILE A 414 -7.70 -14.15 22.93
N ASP A 415 -6.83 -13.84 23.88
CA ASP A 415 -7.11 -13.07 25.10
C ASP A 415 -5.97 -12.07 25.31
N TYR A 416 -6.21 -10.81 24.95
CA TYR A 416 -5.21 -9.75 25.01
C TYR A 416 -5.13 -9.13 26.42
N PRO A 417 -3.94 -8.68 26.86
CA PRO A 417 -2.65 -8.73 26.18
C PRO A 417 -1.93 -10.08 26.33
N ILE A 418 -1.06 -10.43 25.37
CA ILE A 418 -0.20 -11.62 25.39
C ILE A 418 1.25 -11.17 25.57
N ASP A 419 1.96 -11.64 26.61
CA ASP A 419 3.38 -11.34 26.83
C ASP A 419 4.24 -12.18 25.88
N ILE A 420 5.39 -11.68 25.42
CA ILE A 420 6.29 -12.45 24.54
C ILE A 420 6.78 -13.76 25.18
N LYS A 421 6.69 -13.89 26.51
CA LYS A 421 6.98 -15.12 27.26
C LYS A 421 5.90 -16.19 27.11
N ASP A 422 4.68 -15.81 26.75
CA ASP A 422 3.57 -16.73 26.50
C ASP A 422 3.66 -17.25 25.06
N VAL A 423 4.79 -17.91 24.75
CA VAL A 423 5.23 -18.19 23.36
C VAL A 423 4.17 -18.96 22.57
N ALA A 424 3.49 -19.93 23.18
CA ALA A 424 2.45 -20.70 22.52
C ALA A 424 1.23 -19.83 22.14
N GLU A 425 0.75 -18.98 23.06
CA GLU A 425 -0.33 -18.04 22.78
C GLU A 425 0.08 -17.03 21.70
N TRP A 426 1.33 -16.56 21.74
CA TRP A 426 1.88 -15.63 20.76
C TRP A 426 1.90 -16.22 19.35
N TYR A 427 2.43 -17.44 19.19
CA TYR A 427 2.48 -18.12 17.88
C TYR A 427 1.07 -18.44 17.35
N ARG A 428 0.14 -18.84 18.22
CA ARG A 428 -1.27 -19.06 17.87
C ARG A 428 -1.95 -17.79 17.41
N ALA A 429 -1.80 -16.68 18.15
CA ALA A 429 -2.35 -15.37 17.77
C ALA A 429 -1.73 -14.84 16.46
N MET A 430 -0.40 -14.98 16.31
CA MET A 430 0.30 -14.58 15.10
C MET A 430 -0.16 -15.39 13.87
N PHE A 431 -0.37 -16.71 14.01
CA PHE A 431 -0.92 -17.53 12.93
C PHE A 431 -2.37 -17.16 12.59
N ALA A 432 -3.19 -16.88 13.61
CA ALA A 432 -4.58 -16.44 13.43
C ALA A 432 -4.70 -15.13 12.62
N ASP A 433 -3.76 -14.20 12.82
CA ASP A 433 -3.67 -12.94 12.07
C ASP A 433 -3.02 -13.10 10.70
N TRP A 434 -2.19 -14.13 10.52
CA TRP A 434 -1.57 -14.43 9.22
C TRP A 434 -2.60 -15.01 8.25
N VAL A 435 -3.47 -15.90 8.72
CA VAL A 435 -4.32 -16.76 7.90
C VAL A 435 -5.79 -16.35 8.02
N ILE A 436 -6.22 -15.49 7.10
CA ILE A 436 -7.59 -14.95 7.03
C ILE A 436 -8.02 -14.87 5.57
N SER A 437 -9.20 -15.42 5.27
CA SER A 437 -9.90 -15.18 4.01
C SER A 437 -11.16 -14.36 4.27
N TYR A 438 -11.22 -13.17 3.68
CA TYR A 438 -12.37 -12.28 3.81
C TYR A 438 -13.54 -12.68 2.90
N SER A 439 -13.29 -13.35 1.76
CA SER A 439 -14.33 -13.79 0.80
C SER A 439 -15.28 -14.90 1.31
N ARG A 440 -15.28 -15.17 2.61
CA ARG A 440 -16.27 -16.02 3.30
C ARG A 440 -17.46 -15.17 3.73
N ALA A 441 -18.66 -15.72 3.64
CA ALA A 441 -19.86 -15.01 4.10
C ALA A 441 -19.99 -14.98 5.64
N ASP A 442 -19.28 -15.86 6.34
CA ASP A 442 -19.54 -16.27 7.72
C ASP A 442 -18.25 -16.45 8.56
N ASN A 443 -17.24 -15.60 8.34
CA ASN A 443 -16.11 -15.54 9.28
C ASN A 443 -16.64 -15.37 10.69
N ARG A 444 -16.09 -16.11 11.66
CA ARG A 444 -16.47 -15.88 13.06
C ARG A 444 -15.88 -14.59 13.59
N ALA A 445 -16.68 -13.85 14.35
CA ALA A 445 -16.21 -12.67 15.06
C ALA A 445 -15.10 -13.08 16.05
N GLN A 446 -14.00 -12.35 16.04
CA GLN A 446 -12.99 -12.46 17.07
C GLN A 446 -13.58 -11.92 18.39
N PRO A 447 -13.59 -12.71 19.48
CA PRO A 447 -14.22 -12.29 20.73
C PRO A 447 -13.52 -11.10 21.40
N ASP A 448 -12.18 -11.06 21.37
CA ASP A 448 -11.37 -9.99 21.95
C ASP A 448 -10.60 -9.24 20.86
N LEU A 449 -11.01 -8.01 20.58
CA LEU A 449 -10.41 -7.15 19.56
C LEU A 449 -9.22 -6.33 20.09
N GLY A 450 -8.99 -6.34 21.40
CA GLY A 450 -7.86 -5.66 22.04
C GLY A 450 -7.74 -4.16 21.72
N GLU A 451 -6.51 -3.72 21.53
CA GLU A 451 -6.08 -2.33 21.32
C GLU A 451 -6.76 -1.68 20.08
N PHE A 452 -7.22 -2.50 19.13
CA PHE A 452 -7.91 -2.03 17.93
C PHE A 452 -9.14 -1.18 18.26
N ILE A 453 -9.87 -1.52 19.33
CA ILE A 453 -11.13 -0.83 19.66
C ILE A 453 -11.09 -0.02 20.94
N THR A 454 -10.11 -0.23 21.82
CA THR A 454 -10.04 0.42 23.14
C THR A 454 -8.62 0.81 23.52
N ASP A 455 -8.49 1.84 24.37
CA ASP A 455 -7.18 2.29 24.85
C ASP A 455 -6.46 1.15 25.59
N ARG A 456 -5.16 0.99 25.35
CA ARG A 456 -4.33 -0.09 25.94
C ARG A 456 -4.37 -0.13 27.45
N SER A 457 -4.62 1.00 28.10
CA SER A 457 -4.74 1.07 29.57
C SER A 457 -5.97 0.33 30.10
N ASN A 458 -6.96 0.06 29.23
CA ASN A 458 -8.17 -0.70 29.57
C ASN A 458 -8.01 -2.22 29.36
N LEU A 459 -6.96 -2.67 28.66
CA LEU A 459 -6.77 -4.08 28.34
C LEU A 459 -6.35 -4.89 29.57
N LYS A 460 -7.02 -6.02 29.79
CA LYS A 460 -6.77 -6.92 30.92
C LYS A 460 -7.06 -8.36 30.50
N LYS A 461 -6.11 -9.24 30.81
CA LYS A 461 -6.26 -10.69 30.59
C LYS A 461 -7.55 -11.22 31.22
N GLY A 462 -8.28 -12.06 30.49
CA GLY A 462 -9.58 -12.62 30.86
C GLY A 462 -10.76 -11.66 30.67
N ILE A 463 -10.54 -10.47 30.08
CA ILE A 463 -11.59 -9.48 29.80
C ILE A 463 -11.53 -9.09 28.33
N ASN A 464 -12.40 -9.69 27.53
CA ASN A 464 -12.47 -9.42 26.09
C ASN A 464 -12.85 -7.96 25.81
N ALA A 465 -12.01 -7.24 25.06
CA ALA A 465 -12.37 -5.97 24.47
C ALA A 465 -13.32 -6.21 23.29
N HIS A 466 -14.60 -5.85 23.48
CA HIS A 466 -15.65 -5.95 22.48
C HIS A 466 -16.59 -4.74 22.57
N TYR A 467 -17.50 -4.61 21.61
CA TYR A 467 -18.53 -3.58 21.59
C TYR A 467 -19.86 -4.15 21.09
N ARG A 468 -20.97 -3.52 21.45
CA ARG A 468 -22.30 -3.93 21.01
C ARG A 468 -22.50 -3.63 19.52
N TYR A 469 -22.90 -4.65 18.76
CA TYR A 469 -23.20 -4.52 17.35
C TYR A 469 -24.54 -3.80 17.13
N PRO A 470 -24.56 -2.66 16.42
CA PRO A 470 -25.80 -2.01 16.01
C PRO A 470 -26.51 -2.80 14.90
N GLU A 471 -27.75 -2.42 14.61
CA GLU A 471 -28.51 -2.94 13.47
C GLU A 471 -27.79 -2.67 12.13
N THR A 472 -27.91 -3.61 11.21
CA THR A 472 -27.40 -3.46 9.84
C THR A 472 -28.47 -2.89 8.92
N VAL A 473 -28.04 -2.30 7.81
CA VAL A 473 -28.91 -1.68 6.82
C VAL A 473 -28.58 -2.18 5.42
N THR A 474 -29.53 -1.97 4.51
CA THR A 474 -29.29 -1.98 3.07
C THR A 474 -29.40 -0.55 2.57
N GLU A 475 -28.37 -0.06 1.89
CA GLU A 475 -28.31 1.31 1.37
C GLU A 475 -27.70 1.34 -0.02
N ARG A 476 -28.25 2.21 -0.88
CA ARG A 476 -27.71 2.52 -2.20
C ARG A 476 -27.04 3.88 -2.16
N LYS A 477 -25.79 3.96 -2.63
CA LYS A 477 -24.99 5.20 -2.62
C LYS A 477 -24.15 5.33 -3.89
N THR A 478 -24.09 6.54 -4.42
CA THR A 478 -23.09 6.93 -5.42
C THR A 478 -21.83 7.40 -4.70
N ILE A 479 -20.70 6.78 -5.00
CA ILE A 479 -19.42 7.07 -4.38
C ILE A 479 -18.46 7.54 -5.48
N SER A 480 -17.83 8.69 -5.25
CA SER A 480 -16.96 9.34 -6.24
C SER A 480 -15.65 9.81 -5.63
N VAL A 481 -14.60 9.75 -6.45
CA VAL A 481 -13.29 10.37 -6.23
C VAL A 481 -12.96 11.28 -7.42
N MET A 482 -12.33 12.42 -7.16
CA MET A 482 -12.04 13.41 -8.21
C MET A 482 -10.90 13.00 -9.16
N TYR A 483 -10.07 12.05 -8.73
CA TYR A 483 -8.87 11.60 -9.44
C TYR A 483 -8.76 10.08 -9.39
N PRO A 484 -8.09 9.45 -10.37
CA PRO A 484 -7.84 8.02 -10.33
C PRO A 484 -6.84 7.65 -9.24
N ASN A 485 -6.85 6.38 -8.84
CA ASN A 485 -5.93 5.79 -7.86
C ASN A 485 -6.06 6.43 -6.46
N GLN A 486 -7.32 6.71 -6.08
CA GLN A 486 -7.70 7.26 -4.77
C GLN A 486 -8.58 6.25 -4.03
N TRP A 487 -8.68 6.41 -2.71
CA TRP A 487 -9.66 5.70 -1.89
C TRP A 487 -10.45 6.70 -1.04
N THR A 488 -11.65 6.33 -0.62
CA THR A 488 -12.53 7.23 0.12
C THR A 488 -13.46 6.47 1.06
N THR A 489 -13.82 7.11 2.18
CA THR A 489 -14.82 6.57 3.12
C THR A 489 -16.18 6.41 2.47
N THR A 490 -16.85 5.31 2.83
CA THR A 490 -18.25 5.08 2.43
C THR A 490 -19.23 5.55 3.51
N GLY A 491 -18.77 5.73 4.75
CA GLY A 491 -19.62 5.86 5.95
C GLY A 491 -20.27 4.54 6.39
N TRP A 492 -19.90 3.43 5.76
CA TRP A 492 -20.31 2.08 6.15
C TRP A 492 -19.26 1.40 7.02
N TYR A 493 -19.74 0.49 7.84
CA TYR A 493 -18.94 -0.26 8.80
C TYR A 493 -19.25 -1.75 8.70
N ALA A 494 -18.20 -2.56 8.65
CA ALA A 494 -18.28 -4.01 8.73
C ALA A 494 -18.34 -4.45 10.19
N LEU A 495 -19.41 -5.12 10.58
CA LEU A 495 -19.50 -5.71 11.91
C LEU A 495 -18.76 -7.06 11.93
N PRO A 496 -18.02 -7.38 13.00
CA PRO A 496 -17.30 -8.64 13.11
C PRO A 496 -18.23 -9.83 12.86
N GLY A 497 -17.83 -10.68 11.93
CA GLY A 497 -18.50 -11.90 11.51
C GLY A 497 -19.87 -11.77 10.85
N GLN A 498 -20.31 -10.55 10.51
CA GLN A 498 -21.54 -10.34 9.76
C GLN A 498 -21.28 -10.42 8.25
N THR A 499 -22.20 -11.05 7.51
CA THR A 499 -22.15 -11.09 6.05
C THR A 499 -22.40 -9.70 5.47
N ILE A 500 -21.55 -9.29 4.53
CA ILE A 500 -21.72 -8.07 3.74
C ILE A 500 -21.80 -8.44 2.27
N THR A 501 -22.72 -7.82 1.55
CA THR A 501 -22.75 -7.87 0.08
C THR A 501 -22.70 -6.45 -0.48
N LEU A 502 -21.72 -6.20 -1.35
CA LEU A 502 -21.61 -4.95 -2.11
C LEU A 502 -21.86 -5.26 -3.59
N LYS A 503 -22.94 -4.71 -4.14
CA LYS A 503 -23.32 -4.86 -5.53
C LYS A 503 -23.07 -3.55 -6.29
N ARG A 504 -22.26 -3.63 -7.33
CA ARG A 504 -21.98 -2.50 -8.23
C ARG A 504 -23.04 -2.45 -9.32
N LEU A 505 -23.70 -1.30 -9.45
CA LEU A 505 -24.83 -1.09 -10.35
C LEU A 505 -24.41 -0.47 -11.69
N ASP A 506 -23.23 0.13 -11.77
CA ASP A 506 -22.66 0.66 -13.01
C ASP A 506 -21.77 -0.36 -13.75
N ASN A 507 -21.51 -0.07 -15.03
CA ASN A 507 -20.64 -0.87 -15.90
C ASN A 507 -19.33 -0.12 -16.25
N GLY A 508 -18.82 0.71 -15.32
CA GLY A 508 -17.59 1.48 -15.53
C GLY A 508 -16.36 0.58 -15.70
N ASN A 509 -15.40 1.04 -16.51
CA ASN A 509 -14.18 0.28 -16.83
C ASN A 509 -13.02 0.46 -15.82
N HIS A 510 -13.24 1.23 -14.75
CA HIS A 510 -12.30 1.36 -13.64
C HIS A 510 -12.48 0.23 -12.62
N LYS A 511 -11.39 -0.19 -11.98
CA LYS A 511 -11.44 -1.22 -10.94
C LYS A 511 -11.88 -0.57 -9.63
N VAL A 512 -12.80 -1.23 -8.93
CA VAL A 512 -13.25 -0.85 -7.58
C VAL A 512 -12.88 -1.98 -6.63
N LYS A 513 -12.16 -1.66 -5.56
CA LYS A 513 -11.79 -2.61 -4.51
C LYS A 513 -12.35 -2.18 -3.16
N VAL A 514 -12.74 -3.16 -2.35
CA VAL A 514 -13.08 -2.96 -0.95
C VAL A 514 -11.79 -2.81 -0.17
N LYS A 515 -11.67 -1.70 0.54
CA LYS A 515 -10.60 -1.46 1.52
C LYS A 515 -11.23 -1.50 2.91
N LEU A 516 -10.74 -2.39 3.77
CA LEU A 516 -11.15 -2.49 5.17
C LEU A 516 -10.07 -1.85 6.04
N ASN A 517 -10.49 -0.96 6.94
CA ASN A 517 -9.61 -0.21 7.85
C ASN A 517 -8.56 0.67 7.14
N TYR A 518 -7.80 1.44 7.94
CA TYR A 518 -6.87 2.48 7.46
C TYR A 518 -5.43 2.35 8.02
N HIS A 519 -5.20 1.43 8.96
CA HIS A 519 -3.94 1.24 9.69
C HIS A 519 -2.74 0.95 8.78
N ARG A 520 -1.59 1.58 9.04
CA ARG A 520 -0.31 1.21 8.43
C ARG A 520 0.31 0.04 9.20
N TYR A 521 1.03 -0.84 8.51
CA TYR A 521 1.51 -2.10 9.10
C TYR A 521 2.32 -1.93 10.41
N ASN A 522 3.05 -0.83 10.59
CA ASN A 522 3.87 -0.59 11.78
C ASN A 522 3.14 0.13 12.94
N THR A 523 1.82 0.32 12.85
CA THR A 523 1.03 0.83 13.99
C THR A 523 0.82 -0.26 15.05
N ASN A 524 0.93 -1.54 14.70
CA ASN A 524 1.07 -2.60 15.69
C ASN A 524 2.51 -2.66 16.20
N ARG A 525 2.69 -2.55 17.52
CA ARG A 525 4.00 -2.47 18.20
C ARG A 525 4.39 -3.74 18.96
N ALA A 526 3.80 -4.89 18.64
CA ALA A 526 4.08 -6.14 19.35
C ALA A 526 5.58 -6.51 19.32
N TYR A 527 6.26 -6.32 18.19
CA TYR A 527 7.70 -6.62 18.05
C TYR A 527 8.57 -5.73 18.93
N GLU A 528 8.22 -4.45 19.10
CA GLU A 528 9.01 -3.45 19.82
C GLU A 528 8.72 -3.48 21.32
N GLN A 529 7.44 -3.64 21.68
CA GLN A 529 6.97 -3.58 23.06
C GLN A 529 6.93 -4.94 23.74
N HIS A 530 7.19 -6.02 23.00
CA HIS A 530 7.16 -7.41 23.48
C HIS A 530 5.83 -7.80 24.15
N VAL A 531 4.73 -7.18 23.71
CA VAL A 531 3.37 -7.47 24.16
C VAL A 531 2.44 -7.39 22.96
N TYR A 532 1.71 -8.47 22.68
CA TYR A 532 0.69 -8.54 21.64
C TYR A 532 -0.62 -8.01 22.20
N ARG A 533 -1.16 -6.93 21.64
CA ARG A 533 -2.35 -6.25 22.20
C ARG A 533 -3.55 -6.15 21.26
N GLY A 534 -3.38 -6.53 20.00
CA GLY A 534 -4.40 -6.39 18.98
C GLY A 534 -3.87 -6.99 17.68
N PRO A 535 -4.72 -7.16 16.65
CA PRO A 535 -4.31 -7.86 15.44
C PRO A 535 -3.13 -7.19 14.71
N LEU A 536 -2.25 -7.98 14.08
CA LEU A 536 -1.03 -7.50 13.42
C LEU A 536 -1.29 -6.73 12.12
N GLU A 537 -2.33 -7.07 11.38
CA GLU A 537 -2.69 -6.41 10.12
C GLU A 537 -4.19 -6.23 9.99
N MET A 538 -4.64 -4.99 10.22
CA MET A 538 -6.04 -4.62 10.09
C MET A 538 -6.43 -4.22 8.66
N LEU A 539 -5.48 -3.66 7.91
CA LEU A 539 -5.73 -3.12 6.58
C LEU A 539 -5.79 -4.24 5.54
N SER A 540 -6.90 -4.32 4.83
CA SER A 540 -7.09 -5.29 3.74
C SER A 540 -7.66 -4.59 2.51
N GLU A 541 -7.11 -4.92 1.33
CA GLU A 541 -7.59 -4.42 0.04
C GLU A 541 -7.60 -5.53 -1.01
N ARG A 542 -8.20 -6.65 -0.61
CA ARG A 542 -8.11 -7.92 -1.33
C ARG A 542 -9.34 -8.21 -2.19
N ILE A 543 -10.50 -7.65 -1.85
CA ILE A 543 -11.77 -7.94 -2.51
C ILE A 543 -12.04 -6.93 -3.63
N SER A 544 -12.40 -7.40 -4.82
CA SER A 544 -12.78 -6.55 -5.96
C SER A 544 -14.29 -6.55 -6.15
N ILE A 545 -14.90 -5.43 -6.55
CA ILE A 545 -16.33 -5.38 -6.91
C ILE A 545 -16.44 -5.33 -8.44
N PRO A 546 -16.82 -6.44 -9.12
CA PRO A 546 -16.92 -6.46 -10.57
C PRO A 546 -17.96 -5.46 -11.08
N ALA A 547 -17.71 -4.86 -12.26
CA ALA A 547 -18.69 -4.04 -12.96
C ALA A 547 -20.00 -4.83 -13.20
N GLY A 548 -21.14 -4.26 -12.82
CA GLY A 548 -22.45 -4.93 -12.82
C GLY A 548 -22.58 -6.16 -11.90
N GLY A 549 -21.54 -6.47 -11.11
CA GLY A 549 -21.46 -7.67 -10.28
C GLY A 549 -21.54 -7.37 -8.78
N SER A 550 -21.24 -8.38 -7.97
CA SER A 550 -21.24 -8.25 -6.51
C SER A 550 -20.04 -8.95 -5.88
N ALA A 551 -19.66 -8.48 -4.69
CA ALA A 551 -18.75 -9.17 -3.79
C ALA A 551 -19.47 -9.45 -2.47
N THR A 552 -19.35 -10.68 -1.96
CA THR A 552 -19.87 -11.06 -0.65
C THR A 552 -18.71 -11.49 0.23
N PHE A 553 -18.63 -10.93 1.43
CA PHE A 553 -17.50 -11.12 2.33
C PHE A 553 -17.92 -10.89 3.79
N SER A 554 -17.01 -11.19 4.71
CA SER A 554 -17.14 -10.88 6.13
C SER A 554 -15.73 -10.71 6.72
N THR A 555 -15.61 -10.18 7.94
CA THR A 555 -14.32 -9.97 8.61
C THR A 555 -14.39 -10.40 10.06
N PRO A 556 -13.37 -11.10 10.61
CA PRO A 556 -13.36 -11.45 12.04
C PRO A 556 -13.21 -10.22 12.94
N TYR A 557 -12.66 -9.11 12.43
CA TYR A 557 -12.33 -7.94 13.24
C TYR A 557 -13.38 -6.82 13.15
N GLY A 558 -14.15 -6.79 12.06
CA GLY A 558 -14.91 -5.60 11.68
C GLY A 558 -14.02 -4.44 11.21
N GLY A 559 -14.62 -3.28 11.03
CA GLY A 559 -13.90 -2.05 10.67
C GLY A 559 -14.65 -1.15 9.68
N PRO A 560 -14.23 0.11 9.50
CA PRO A 560 -14.78 0.97 8.46
C PRO A 560 -14.52 0.38 7.06
N ILE A 561 -15.51 0.57 6.18
CA ILE A 561 -15.45 0.17 4.77
C ILE A 561 -15.11 1.40 3.93
N TYR A 562 -14.06 1.29 3.14
CA TYR A 562 -13.61 2.26 2.14
C TYR A 562 -13.70 1.62 0.76
N LEU A 563 -13.77 2.46 -0.28
CA LEU A 563 -13.61 2.00 -1.67
C LEU A 563 -12.38 2.64 -2.30
N SER A 564 -11.56 1.81 -2.94
CA SER A 564 -10.44 2.25 -3.76
C SER A 564 -10.79 2.17 -5.25
N PHE A 565 -10.40 3.18 -6.00
CA PHE A 565 -10.69 3.34 -7.41
C PHE A 565 -9.40 3.37 -8.23
N TYR A 566 -9.24 2.45 -9.17
CA TYR A 566 -8.05 2.35 -10.01
C TYR A 566 -8.39 2.49 -11.50
N LYS A 567 -7.66 3.37 -12.18
CA LYS A 567 -7.70 3.57 -13.64
C LYS A 567 -6.31 3.98 -14.12
N ASN A 568 -5.86 3.38 -15.23
CA ASN A 568 -4.62 3.78 -15.89
C ASN A 568 -4.81 5.09 -16.66
N GLY A 569 -3.80 5.97 -16.63
CA GLY A 569 -3.84 7.27 -17.29
C GLY A 569 -4.23 8.44 -16.36
N ALA A 570 -4.12 9.65 -16.88
CA ALA A 570 -4.45 10.87 -16.13
C ALA A 570 -5.95 11.24 -16.25
N GLY A 571 -6.50 11.81 -15.18
CA GLY A 571 -7.37 12.98 -15.28
C GLY A 571 -8.87 12.82 -15.53
N GLU A 572 -9.59 11.94 -14.81
CA GLU A 572 -11.05 12.03 -14.71
C GLU A 572 -11.54 11.63 -13.32
N ALA A 573 -12.62 12.27 -12.87
CA ALA A 573 -13.36 11.82 -11.70
C ALA A 573 -13.92 10.41 -11.96
N LEU A 574 -13.79 9.53 -10.97
CA LEU A 574 -14.33 8.18 -11.01
C LEU A 574 -15.54 8.12 -10.10
N THR A 575 -16.61 7.51 -10.60
CA THR A 575 -17.86 7.34 -9.87
C THR A 575 -18.38 5.92 -10.05
N THR A 576 -18.90 5.35 -8.97
CA THR A 576 -19.54 4.04 -8.97
C THR A 576 -20.79 4.11 -8.11
N GLU A 577 -21.80 3.35 -8.48
CA GLU A 577 -23.02 3.24 -7.68
C GLU A 577 -23.06 1.85 -7.03
N ILE A 578 -23.13 1.82 -5.71
CA ILE A 578 -23.11 0.60 -4.92
C ILE A 578 -24.41 0.45 -4.13
N GLU A 579 -25.01 -0.73 -4.19
CA GLU A 579 -25.99 -1.21 -3.23
C GLU A 579 -25.26 -2.09 -2.21
N ALA A 580 -25.21 -1.65 -0.96
CA ALA A 580 -24.58 -2.35 0.15
C ALA A 580 -25.64 -2.95 1.07
N SER A 581 -25.49 -4.21 1.46
CA SER A 581 -26.32 -4.89 2.46
C SER A 581 -25.47 -5.51 3.56
N GLY A 582 -26.03 -5.63 4.77
CA GLY A 582 -25.33 -6.17 5.94
C GLY A 582 -24.29 -5.21 6.53
N VAL A 583 -24.35 -3.93 6.18
CA VAL A 583 -23.44 -2.90 6.69
C VAL A 583 -24.07 -2.12 7.83
N ALA A 584 -23.28 -1.68 8.80
CA ALA A 584 -23.68 -0.67 9.79
C ALA A 584 -23.24 0.73 9.34
N LYS A 585 -23.77 1.76 10.00
CA LYS A 585 -23.38 3.17 9.78
C LYS A 585 -22.59 3.68 10.99
N HIS A 586 -21.31 3.99 10.82
CA HIS A 586 -20.52 4.62 11.88
C HIS A 586 -20.66 6.16 11.83
N PRO A 587 -20.21 6.89 12.87
CA PRO A 587 -20.16 8.34 12.81
C PRO A 587 -19.24 8.80 11.67
N THR A 588 -19.81 9.51 10.70
CA THR A 588 -19.08 9.98 9.53
C THR A 588 -19.54 11.36 9.09
N ILE A 589 -18.60 12.24 8.76
CA ILE A 589 -18.84 13.49 8.02
C ILE A 589 -18.30 13.29 6.61
N MET A 590 -19.16 13.39 5.59
CA MET A 590 -18.77 13.37 4.17
C MET A 590 -18.61 14.79 3.59
N ASP A 591 -19.37 15.73 4.16
CA ASP A 591 -19.35 17.15 3.81
C ASP A 591 -19.52 17.98 5.09
N PHE A 592 -18.49 18.72 5.48
CA PHE A 592 -18.52 19.54 6.68
C PHE A 592 -19.48 20.74 6.59
N SER A 593 -19.96 21.07 5.38
CA SER A 593 -20.96 22.12 5.18
C SER A 593 -22.40 21.62 5.34
N ASP A 594 -22.61 20.31 5.37
CA ASP A 594 -23.93 19.70 5.54
C ASP A 594 -24.31 19.58 7.03
N GLU A 595 -25.17 20.49 7.50
CA GLU A 595 -25.63 20.51 8.89
C GLU A 595 -26.37 19.22 9.28
N LYS A 596 -27.05 18.56 8.34
CA LYS A 596 -27.74 17.29 8.62
C LYS A 596 -26.73 16.20 8.96
N GLN A 597 -25.60 16.14 8.26
CA GLN A 597 -24.55 15.17 8.55
C GLN A 597 -23.90 15.42 9.92
N ARG A 598 -23.75 16.69 10.33
CA ARG A 598 -23.25 17.03 11.67
C ARG A 598 -24.17 16.51 12.77
N VAL A 599 -25.48 16.70 12.62
CA VAL A 599 -26.49 16.16 13.55
C VAL A 599 -26.48 14.63 13.55
N GLU A 600 -26.45 13.99 12.38
CA GLU A 600 -26.39 12.52 12.27
C GLU A 600 -25.09 11.96 12.88
N PHE A 601 -23.96 12.66 12.76
CA PHE A 601 -22.68 12.27 13.37
C PHE A 601 -22.78 12.25 14.90
N GLU A 602 -23.30 13.33 15.49
CA GLU A 602 -23.50 13.41 16.95
C GLU A 602 -24.48 12.34 17.45
N GLN A 603 -25.58 12.12 16.72
CA GLN A 603 -26.55 11.09 17.06
C GLN A 603 -25.93 9.69 17.04
N ARG A 604 -25.16 9.35 15.99
CA ARG A 604 -24.50 8.04 15.88
C ARG A 604 -23.44 7.81 16.95
N LEU A 605 -22.71 8.86 17.35
CA LEU A 605 -21.79 8.79 18.49
C LEU A 605 -22.54 8.42 19.78
N LEU A 606 -23.74 8.96 19.99
CA LEU A 606 -24.53 8.66 21.19
C LEU A 606 -25.19 7.28 21.16
N GLU A 607 -25.66 6.83 19.99
CA GLU A 607 -26.50 5.63 19.87
C GLU A 607 -25.71 4.33 19.66
N THR A 608 -24.47 4.42 19.17
CA THR A 608 -23.64 3.25 18.84
C THR A 608 -22.37 3.21 19.68
N GLU A 609 -21.76 2.03 19.79
CA GLU A 609 -20.43 1.83 20.40
C GLU A 609 -19.35 1.61 19.34
N LEU A 610 -19.61 2.00 18.09
CA LEU A 610 -18.68 1.76 16.99
C LEU A 610 -17.34 2.47 17.26
N PRO A 611 -16.19 1.77 17.15
CA PRO A 611 -14.92 2.25 17.67
C PRO A 611 -14.17 3.21 16.74
N HIS A 612 -14.77 3.59 15.61
CA HIS A 612 -14.12 4.43 14.60
C HIS A 612 -15.03 5.55 14.12
N VAL A 613 -14.41 6.66 13.72
CA VAL A 613 -15.08 7.78 13.06
C VAL A 613 -14.29 8.19 11.81
N ASP A 614 -14.99 8.68 10.80
CA ASP A 614 -14.38 9.24 9.58
C ASP A 614 -14.83 10.69 9.36
N LEU A 615 -13.93 11.55 8.94
CA LEU A 615 -14.21 12.94 8.62
C LEU A 615 -13.63 13.26 7.25
N ARG A 616 -14.44 13.80 6.34
CA ARG A 616 -14.06 13.98 4.93
C ARG A 616 -14.41 15.38 4.42
N THR A 617 -13.50 15.89 3.60
CA THR A 617 -13.68 16.98 2.62
C THR A 617 -13.34 16.46 1.22
N ASP A 618 -13.46 17.28 0.18
CA ASP A 618 -13.07 16.87 -1.18
C ASP A 618 -11.57 16.56 -1.35
N SER A 619 -10.72 17.08 -0.47
CA SER A 619 -9.24 17.01 -0.59
C SER A 619 -8.54 16.36 0.60
N ALA A 620 -9.26 16.04 1.68
CA ALA A 620 -8.71 15.37 2.85
C ALA A 620 -9.74 14.49 3.55
N GLU A 621 -9.26 13.38 4.11
CA GLU A 621 -9.99 12.47 4.98
C GLU A 621 -9.19 12.21 6.26
N GLN A 622 -9.86 12.19 7.40
CA GLN A 622 -9.31 11.83 8.70
C GLN A 622 -10.02 10.57 9.19
N HIS A 623 -9.25 9.55 9.56
CA HIS A 623 -9.71 8.25 10.02
C HIS A 623 -9.22 8.07 11.45
N LEU A 624 -10.15 7.95 12.39
CA LEU A 624 -9.80 7.99 13.81
C LEU A 624 -10.42 6.83 14.56
N ARG A 625 -9.70 6.31 15.55
CA ARG A 625 -10.35 5.62 16.66
C ARG A 625 -11.19 6.64 17.42
N ARG A 626 -12.37 6.19 17.85
CA ARG A 626 -13.36 7.02 18.51
C ARG A 626 -12.81 7.69 19.77
N ASP A 627 -11.98 6.99 20.54
CA ASP A 627 -11.32 7.54 21.75
C ASP A 627 -10.34 8.69 21.42
N ARG A 628 -9.69 8.67 20.25
CA ARG A 628 -8.82 9.76 19.76
C ARG A 628 -9.63 10.98 19.33
N PHE A 629 -10.85 10.78 18.83
CA PHE A 629 -11.77 11.87 18.52
C PHE A 629 -12.41 12.46 19.79
N GLU A 630 -13.04 11.63 20.62
CA GLU A 630 -13.70 12.07 21.86
C GLU A 630 -12.70 12.67 22.85
N GLY A 631 -11.48 12.15 22.89
CA GLY A 631 -10.40 12.69 23.71
C GLY A 631 -9.99 14.11 23.35
N ALA A 632 -10.31 14.62 22.15
CA ALA A 632 -10.04 15.99 21.74
C ALA A 632 -11.13 16.98 22.21
N ILE A 633 -12.27 16.49 22.68
CA ILE A 633 -13.33 17.32 23.27
C ILE A 633 -12.87 17.74 24.67
N GLY A 634 -12.88 19.04 24.93
CA GLY A 634 -12.35 19.58 26.17
C GLY A 634 -12.44 21.10 26.24
N LYS A 635 -11.49 21.74 26.93
CA LYS A 635 -11.55 23.19 27.18
C LYS A 635 -11.49 24.02 25.90
N GLU A 636 -10.73 23.58 24.90
CA GLU A 636 -10.61 24.31 23.63
C GLU A 636 -11.83 24.11 22.72
N TYR A 637 -12.31 22.87 22.64
CA TYR A 637 -13.48 22.50 21.85
C TYR A 637 -14.48 21.79 22.76
N ALA A 638 -15.45 22.54 23.30
CA ALA A 638 -16.31 22.11 24.39
C ALA A 638 -17.38 21.06 24.01
N SER A 639 -17.56 20.80 22.72
CA SER A 639 -18.56 19.86 22.21
C SER A 639 -18.09 19.23 20.89
N THR A 640 -18.75 18.15 20.47
CA THR A 640 -18.56 17.53 19.16
C THR A 640 -18.73 18.56 18.03
N SER A 641 -19.84 19.31 18.03
CA SER A 641 -20.08 20.39 17.08
C SER A 641 -18.93 21.41 17.02
N ALA A 642 -18.41 21.85 18.18
CA ALA A 642 -17.30 22.78 18.25
C ALA A 642 -15.99 22.19 17.71
N LEU A 643 -15.72 20.91 18.00
CA LEU A 643 -14.55 20.20 17.48
C LEU A 643 -14.63 20.03 15.97
N LEU A 644 -15.78 19.61 15.42
CA LEU A 644 -16.00 19.49 13.97
C LEU A 644 -15.80 20.84 13.26
N THR A 645 -16.28 21.94 13.85
CA THR A 645 -16.02 23.29 13.34
C THR A 645 -14.54 23.64 13.41
N GLY A 646 -13.86 23.33 14.52
CA GLY A 646 -12.42 23.55 14.66
C GLY A 646 -11.59 22.78 13.64
N ILE A 647 -11.91 21.50 13.39
CA ILE A 647 -11.24 20.68 12.37
C ILE A 647 -11.38 21.31 10.98
N ARG A 648 -12.59 21.78 10.63
CA ARG A 648 -12.80 22.49 9.36
C ARG A 648 -12.00 23.81 9.32
N GLU A 649 -12.20 24.70 10.28
CA GLU A 649 -11.79 26.10 10.17
C GLU A 649 -10.35 26.37 10.64
N ASP A 650 -9.94 25.76 11.75
CA ASP A 650 -8.63 26.01 12.38
C ASP A 650 -7.53 25.12 11.82
N HIS A 651 -7.89 23.95 11.28
CA HIS A 651 -6.95 23.00 10.67
C HIS A 651 -7.04 23.03 9.14
N LEU A 652 -8.06 22.40 8.56
CA LEU A 652 -8.10 22.14 7.11
C LEU A 652 -8.14 23.42 6.29
N GLU A 653 -9.11 24.31 6.55
CA GLU A 653 -9.23 25.57 5.80
C GLU A 653 -8.02 26.47 6.03
N THR A 654 -7.55 26.61 7.27
CA THR A 654 -6.39 27.44 7.59
C THR A 654 -5.14 27.00 6.81
N VAL A 655 -4.86 25.70 6.78
CA VAL A 655 -3.68 25.14 6.11
C VAL A 655 -3.81 25.18 4.59
N TYR A 656 -4.98 24.82 4.03
CA TYR A 656 -5.20 24.88 2.58
C TYR A 656 -5.24 26.29 2.02
N ASN A 657 -5.88 27.24 2.71
CA ASN A 657 -5.90 28.64 2.29
C ASN A 657 -4.48 29.22 2.31
N LEU A 658 -3.65 28.88 3.30
CA LEU A 658 -2.25 29.32 3.35
C LEU A 658 -1.47 28.82 2.12
N ALA A 659 -1.71 27.57 1.71
CA ALA A 659 -1.14 26.97 0.50
C ALA A 659 -1.85 27.41 -0.80
N GLY A 660 -2.86 28.28 -0.74
CA GLY A 660 -3.59 28.82 -1.89
C GLY A 660 -4.47 27.81 -2.63
N PHE A 661 -5.00 26.82 -1.92
CA PHE A 661 -5.94 25.85 -2.47
C PHE A 661 -7.39 26.25 -2.20
N LYS A 662 -8.28 25.82 -3.09
CA LYS A 662 -9.73 25.87 -2.87
C LYS A 662 -10.12 25.00 -1.67
N VAL A 663 -11.02 25.49 -0.82
CA VAL A 663 -11.63 24.71 0.27
C VAL A 663 -13.08 24.33 -0.05
N GLN A 664 -13.57 23.28 0.59
CA GLN A 664 -14.92 22.74 0.34
C GLN A 664 -16.01 23.80 0.61
N GLY A 665 -17.03 23.82 -0.24
CA GLY A 665 -18.17 24.74 -0.11
C GLY A 665 -17.89 26.19 -0.49
N LYS A 666 -16.67 26.54 -0.91
CA LYS A 666 -16.28 27.88 -1.39
C LYS A 666 -15.68 27.78 -2.78
N THR A 667 -15.82 28.85 -3.58
CA THR A 667 -14.98 29.05 -4.76
C THR A 667 -13.54 29.33 -4.32
N LEU A 668 -12.59 29.20 -5.24
CA LEU A 668 -11.21 29.58 -4.94
C LEU A 668 -11.07 31.06 -4.54
N ASP A 669 -11.80 31.97 -5.20
CA ASP A 669 -11.77 33.40 -4.87
C ASP A 669 -12.23 33.66 -3.43
N GLU A 670 -13.29 32.97 -2.99
CA GLU A 670 -13.80 33.04 -1.60
C GLU A 670 -12.87 32.36 -0.57
N SER A 671 -12.00 31.45 -1.01
CA SER A 671 -11.03 30.76 -0.15
C SER A 671 -9.81 31.64 0.17
N LEU A 672 -9.53 32.64 -0.67
CA LEU A 672 -8.30 33.44 -0.61
C LEU A 672 -8.54 34.86 -0.06
N SER A 673 -7.47 35.49 0.43
CA SER A 673 -7.49 36.90 0.81
C SER A 673 -7.71 37.77 -0.45
N PRO A 674 -8.59 38.79 -0.41
CA PRO A 674 -8.77 39.71 -1.54
C PRO A 674 -7.47 40.41 -1.97
N GLN A 675 -6.52 40.62 -1.04
CA GLN A 675 -5.21 41.19 -1.39
C GLN A 675 -4.37 40.20 -2.19
N VAL A 676 -4.40 38.91 -1.85
CA VAL A 676 -3.66 37.87 -2.57
C VAL A 676 -4.21 37.73 -3.99
N VAL A 677 -5.53 37.68 -4.14
CA VAL A 677 -6.18 37.56 -5.46
C VAL A 677 -5.85 38.77 -6.34
N ALA A 678 -6.01 39.99 -5.81
CA ALA A 678 -5.70 41.21 -6.55
C ALA A 678 -4.23 41.25 -7.00
N ALA A 679 -3.30 40.95 -6.08
CA ALA A 679 -1.87 40.92 -6.35
C ALA A 679 -1.47 39.85 -7.38
N CYS A 680 -2.07 38.66 -7.29
CA CYS A 680 -1.78 37.59 -8.24
C CYS A 680 -2.36 37.93 -9.63
N LYS A 681 -3.64 38.31 -9.71
CA LYS A 681 -4.31 38.59 -11.00
C LYS A 681 -3.67 39.73 -11.77
N SER A 682 -3.20 40.77 -11.08
CA SER A 682 -2.55 41.91 -11.73
C SER A 682 -1.25 41.55 -12.45
N VAL A 683 -0.65 40.40 -12.10
CA VAL A 683 0.63 39.94 -12.64
C VAL A 683 0.47 38.68 -13.50
N MET A 684 -0.29 37.69 -13.04
CA MET A 684 -0.43 36.37 -13.67
C MET A 684 -1.80 36.14 -14.34
N GLY A 685 -2.73 37.08 -14.27
CA GLY A 685 -4.04 36.97 -14.92
C GLY A 685 -4.97 35.95 -14.25
N GLU A 686 -5.89 35.39 -15.04
CA GLU A 686 -6.97 34.53 -14.55
C GLU A 686 -6.51 33.16 -14.03
N ASP A 687 -5.29 32.74 -14.36
CA ASP A 687 -4.69 31.51 -13.84
C ASP A 687 -4.64 31.49 -12.29
N CYS A 688 -4.59 32.65 -11.65
CA CYS A 688 -4.62 32.80 -10.18
C CYS A 688 -5.91 32.31 -9.52
N VAL A 689 -7.00 32.23 -10.28
CA VAL A 689 -8.31 31.77 -9.80
C VAL A 689 -8.80 30.56 -10.58
N ASP A 690 -7.93 29.92 -11.37
CA ASP A 690 -8.22 28.67 -12.07
C ASP A 690 -8.29 27.52 -11.06
N GLU A 691 -9.52 27.11 -10.72
CA GLU A 691 -9.74 26.02 -9.77
C GLU A 691 -9.12 24.70 -10.21
N SER A 692 -8.99 24.46 -11.53
CA SER A 692 -8.38 23.22 -12.04
C SER A 692 -6.88 23.15 -11.76
N LEU A 693 -6.24 24.31 -11.62
CA LEU A 693 -4.83 24.45 -11.27
C LEU A 693 -4.59 24.51 -9.75
N HIS A 694 -5.58 24.96 -8.99
CA HIS A 694 -5.47 25.29 -7.57
C HIS A 694 -6.37 24.42 -6.69
N ILE A 695 -6.40 23.13 -7.03
CA ILE A 695 -7.05 22.05 -6.29
C ILE A 695 -6.02 20.94 -5.98
N ARG A 696 -6.28 20.17 -4.93
CA ARG A 696 -5.49 18.96 -4.64
C ARG A 696 -5.90 17.83 -5.56
N ALA A 697 -4.96 17.34 -6.36
CA ALA A 697 -5.14 16.18 -7.24
C ALA A 697 -5.05 14.81 -6.53
N ILE A 698 -5.10 14.82 -5.20
CA ILE A 698 -4.97 13.65 -4.33
C ILE A 698 -5.76 13.91 -3.05
N ILE A 699 -6.45 12.89 -2.54
CA ILE A 699 -7.09 12.94 -1.23
C ILE A 699 -6.00 12.70 -0.19
N GLN A 700 -5.84 13.64 0.74
CA GLN A 700 -4.94 13.45 1.87
C GLN A 700 -5.62 12.70 3.00
N HIS A 701 -5.10 11.53 3.31
CA HIS A 701 -5.55 10.75 4.44
C HIS A 701 -4.72 11.06 5.68
N ALA A 702 -5.37 11.01 6.85
CA ALA A 702 -4.74 11.13 8.16
C ALA A 702 -5.32 10.05 9.08
N ASN A 703 -4.46 9.35 9.80
CA ASN A 703 -4.86 8.30 10.73
C ASN A 703 -4.58 8.73 12.17
N TYR A 704 -5.52 8.44 13.06
CA TYR A 704 -5.38 8.71 14.49
C TYR A 704 -5.69 7.44 15.26
N ASP A 705 -4.64 6.85 15.81
CA ASP A 705 -4.66 5.56 16.48
C ASP A 705 -3.82 5.64 17.77
N GLN A 706 -3.61 4.53 18.46
CA GLN A 706 -2.75 4.45 19.62
C GLN A 706 -1.26 4.51 19.31
N ASN A 707 -0.88 4.15 18.09
CA ASN A 707 0.48 4.28 17.60
C ASN A 707 0.45 4.88 16.20
N ALA A 708 1.44 5.72 15.90
CA ALA A 708 1.76 6.09 14.53
C ALA A 708 2.67 5.03 13.91
N HIS A 709 2.78 4.99 12.58
CA HIS A 709 3.73 4.13 11.88
C HIS A 709 5.18 4.33 12.33
N CYS A 710 5.55 5.55 12.72
CA CYS A 710 6.84 5.90 13.29
C CYS A 710 6.64 7.02 14.33
N GLY A 711 7.48 7.05 15.38
CA GLY A 711 7.41 8.07 16.42
C GLY A 711 6.02 8.26 17.02
N VAL A 712 5.71 9.51 17.39
CA VAL A 712 4.37 9.94 17.83
C VAL A 712 3.47 10.40 16.68
N GLY A 713 4.08 10.78 15.56
CA GLY A 713 3.43 11.02 14.28
C GLY A 713 4.38 10.70 13.14
N CYS A 714 3.81 10.31 12.00
CA CYS A 714 4.58 9.78 10.89
C CYS A 714 4.01 10.26 9.56
N SER A 715 4.83 11.00 8.81
CA SER A 715 4.44 11.50 7.49
C SER A 715 4.06 10.40 6.51
N GLY A 716 3.27 10.79 5.50
CA GLY A 716 2.76 9.91 4.46
C GLY A 716 1.38 10.31 3.95
N ASN A 717 0.78 9.42 3.18
CA ASN A 717 -0.63 9.45 2.82
C ASN A 717 -1.21 8.03 2.94
N PRO A 718 -1.75 7.65 4.12
CA PRO A 718 -2.01 8.51 5.27
C PRO A 718 -0.75 8.92 6.04
N TRP A 719 -0.77 10.13 6.59
CA TRP A 719 0.09 10.43 7.75
C TRP A 719 -0.59 9.92 9.00
N ASP A 720 0.18 9.51 10.01
CA ASP A 720 -0.37 8.93 11.23
C ASP A 720 -0.07 9.80 12.45
N SER A 721 -0.95 9.76 13.44
CA SER A 721 -0.76 10.29 14.79
C SER A 721 -1.14 9.24 15.83
N SER A 722 -0.31 9.12 16.86
CA SER A 722 -0.62 8.38 18.09
C SER A 722 -1.41 9.21 19.11
N ASP A 723 -1.50 10.52 18.88
CA ASP A 723 -2.24 11.45 19.74
C ASP A 723 -3.68 11.65 19.21
N ARG A 724 -4.48 12.34 20.00
CA ARG A 724 -5.80 12.83 19.63
C ARG A 724 -5.69 13.93 18.57
N ILE A 725 -6.73 14.07 17.75
CA ILE A 725 -6.79 15.15 16.75
C ILE A 725 -6.73 16.50 17.44
N SER A 726 -5.84 17.39 16.98
CA SER A 726 -5.66 18.70 17.56
C SER A 726 -5.69 19.75 16.46
N PRO A 727 -6.85 20.39 16.18
CA PRO A 727 -6.98 21.26 15.02
C PRO A 727 -5.97 22.41 14.97
N THR A 728 -5.58 22.94 16.13
CA THR A 728 -4.56 24.01 16.25
C THR A 728 -3.21 23.49 16.75
N GLY A 729 -3.05 22.17 16.84
CA GLY A 729 -1.84 21.52 17.35
C GLY A 729 -0.69 21.59 16.36
N TRP A 730 0.53 21.53 16.88
CA TRP A 730 1.72 21.50 16.03
C TRP A 730 1.73 20.28 15.12
N LEU A 731 1.46 19.09 15.67
CA LEU A 731 1.59 17.82 14.96
C LEU A 731 0.72 17.75 13.70
N ASP A 732 -0.60 17.92 13.83
CA ASP A 732 -1.55 17.80 12.73
C ASP A 732 -1.20 18.76 11.57
N ASN A 733 -0.90 20.01 11.92
CA ASN A 733 -0.58 21.06 10.95
C ASN A 733 0.84 20.88 10.35
N HIS A 734 1.79 20.30 11.08
CA HIS A 734 3.12 19.95 10.61
C HIS A 734 3.08 18.81 9.58
N GLU A 735 2.34 17.73 9.88
CA GLU A 735 2.21 16.55 9.02
C GLU A 735 1.39 16.84 7.75
N LEU A 736 0.29 17.59 7.88
CA LEU A 736 -0.43 18.10 6.70
C LEU A 736 0.48 19.04 5.89
N GLY A 737 1.31 19.82 6.57
CA GLY A 737 2.28 20.72 5.97
C GLY A 737 3.30 20.01 5.07
N HIS A 738 3.79 18.83 5.44
CA HIS A 738 4.67 18.02 4.59
C HIS A 738 4.05 17.75 3.21
N ASN A 739 2.76 17.43 3.19
CA ASN A 739 2.02 17.12 1.97
C ASN A 739 1.71 18.35 1.10
N LEU A 740 2.06 19.55 1.58
CA LEU A 740 1.89 20.82 0.88
C LEU A 740 3.23 21.43 0.48
N GLN A 741 4.37 20.83 0.86
CA GLN A 741 5.68 21.31 0.45
C GLN A 741 5.85 21.23 -1.07
N THR A 742 6.55 22.22 -1.61
CA THR A 742 6.99 22.23 -3.01
C THR A 742 8.46 22.63 -3.08
N GLY A 743 9.22 21.97 -3.95
CA GLY A 743 10.67 22.21 -4.08
C GLY A 743 11.01 23.67 -4.38
N LYS A 744 10.14 24.39 -5.10
CA LYS A 744 10.36 25.80 -5.43
C LYS A 744 10.17 26.75 -4.25
N LEU A 745 9.55 26.31 -3.15
CA LEU A 745 9.44 27.07 -1.91
C LEU A 745 10.32 26.50 -0.78
N ASN A 746 11.12 25.48 -1.10
CA ASN A 746 12.09 24.93 -0.18
C ASN A 746 13.42 25.67 -0.30
N VAL A 747 13.98 26.03 0.84
CA VAL A 747 15.36 26.49 0.90
C VAL A 747 16.32 25.32 0.65
N HIS A 748 17.31 25.56 -0.19
CA HIS A 748 18.33 24.62 -0.61
C HIS A 748 19.73 25.08 -0.19
N TYR A 749 20.60 24.11 0.10
CA TYR A 749 22.03 24.33 0.24
C TYR A 749 22.74 24.04 -1.08
N VAL A 750 23.69 24.89 -1.45
CA VAL A 750 24.63 24.63 -2.54
C VAL A 750 26.03 25.05 -2.10
N PRO A 751 27.09 24.26 -2.39
CA PRO A 751 28.46 24.66 -2.09
C PRO A 751 28.87 25.92 -2.85
N ALA A 752 29.87 26.64 -2.32
CA ALA A 752 30.46 27.79 -3.01
C ALA A 752 31.02 27.38 -4.38
N GLY A 753 30.81 28.22 -5.40
CA GLY A 753 31.26 27.99 -6.77
C GLY A 753 30.36 27.08 -7.60
N SER A 754 29.28 26.54 -7.02
CA SER A 754 28.28 25.70 -7.71
C SER A 754 26.92 26.38 -7.86
N GLU A 755 26.81 27.67 -7.57
CA GLU A 755 25.56 28.43 -7.51
C GLU A 755 24.81 28.46 -8.85
N ASN A 756 25.54 28.34 -9.95
CA ASN A 756 25.01 28.31 -11.31
C ASN A 756 24.75 26.89 -11.84
N THR A 757 24.80 25.84 -11.00
CA THR A 757 24.51 24.45 -11.37
C THR A 757 23.35 23.93 -10.54
N TRP A 758 22.14 23.91 -11.09
CA TRP A 758 20.92 23.59 -10.32
C TRP A 758 20.90 22.17 -9.75
N SER A 759 21.55 21.21 -10.42
CA SER A 759 21.69 19.85 -9.89
C SER A 759 22.55 19.74 -8.64
N ALA A 760 23.34 20.77 -8.29
CA ALA A 760 24.15 20.81 -7.08
C ALA A 760 23.36 21.29 -5.83
N TYR A 761 22.14 21.80 -6.01
CA TYR A 761 21.30 22.27 -4.92
C TYR A 761 20.68 21.08 -4.19
N GLN A 762 20.78 21.09 -2.86
CA GLN A 762 20.29 20.03 -1.99
C GLN A 762 19.23 20.59 -1.05
N ASN A 763 18.06 19.98 -1.00
CA ASN A 763 16.97 20.45 -0.15
C ASN A 763 17.41 20.45 1.33
N ARG A 764 17.09 21.54 2.05
CA ARG A 764 17.32 21.70 3.50
C ARG A 764 16.07 22.11 4.25
N ALA A 765 14.93 22.12 3.59
CA ALA A 765 13.67 22.58 4.15
C ALA A 765 12.66 21.45 4.40
N GLY A 766 13.07 20.18 4.32
CA GLY A 766 12.21 19.03 4.55
C GLY A 766 11.41 19.10 5.86
N GLU A 767 12.04 19.54 6.93
CA GLU A 767 11.44 19.73 8.27
C GLU A 767 11.29 21.21 8.67
N ASN A 768 11.33 22.13 7.70
CA ASN A 768 11.32 23.58 7.98
C ASN A 768 10.25 24.34 7.20
N SER A 769 10.09 24.09 5.89
CA SER A 769 9.11 24.84 5.08
C SER A 769 7.67 24.43 5.40
N ASN A 770 7.46 23.18 5.79
CA ASN A 770 6.18 22.71 6.34
C ASN A 770 5.84 23.38 7.68
N ASN A 771 6.83 23.89 8.44
CA ASN A 771 6.55 24.51 9.74
C ASN A 771 5.86 25.88 9.64
N ILE A 772 5.71 26.46 8.45
CA ILE A 772 4.87 27.66 8.29
C ILE A 772 3.41 27.37 8.66
N PHE A 773 2.93 26.14 8.40
CA PHE A 773 1.54 25.74 8.61
C PHE A 773 1.16 25.67 10.10
N PRO A 774 1.85 24.89 10.96
CA PRO A 774 1.56 24.89 12.40
C PRO A 774 1.80 26.25 13.04
N TYR A 775 2.83 26.98 12.60
CA TYR A 775 3.14 28.30 13.13
C TYR A 775 2.02 29.32 12.86
N VAL A 776 1.52 29.38 11.63
CA VAL A 776 0.41 30.27 11.25
C VAL A 776 -0.91 29.81 11.89
N SER A 777 -1.16 28.50 12.02
CA SER A 777 -2.36 27.98 12.70
C SER A 777 -2.39 28.43 14.17
N LEU A 778 -1.29 28.27 14.92
CA LEU A 778 -1.19 28.74 16.30
C LEU A 778 -1.33 30.27 16.41
N TRP A 779 -0.72 31.03 15.50
CA TRP A 779 -0.85 32.49 15.46
C TRP A 779 -2.30 32.93 15.24
N ARG A 780 -2.98 32.32 14.26
CA ARG A 780 -4.36 32.64 13.89
C ARG A 780 -5.32 32.28 15.02
N LYS A 781 -5.17 31.09 15.61
CA LYS A 781 -5.92 30.69 16.80
C LYS A 781 -5.88 31.78 17.87
N HIS A 782 -4.67 32.14 18.30
CA HIS A 782 -4.48 33.02 19.45
C HIS A 782 -4.98 34.45 19.17
N TYR A 783 -4.54 35.06 18.07
CA TYR A 783 -4.78 36.49 17.81
C TYR A 783 -6.08 36.78 17.04
N ILE A 784 -6.53 35.86 16.19
CA ILE A 784 -7.67 36.07 15.29
C ILE A 784 -8.92 35.39 15.84
N ARG A 785 -8.85 34.08 16.14
CA ARG A 785 -10.01 33.32 16.64
C ARG A 785 -10.33 33.69 18.09
N ASP A 786 -9.35 33.61 18.97
CA ASP A 786 -9.53 33.83 20.42
C ASP A 786 -9.45 35.31 20.82
N GLY A 787 -9.09 36.19 19.88
CA GLY A 787 -9.01 37.64 20.08
C GLY A 787 -8.00 38.08 21.14
N GLN A 788 -7.05 37.22 21.50
CA GLN A 788 -6.07 37.49 22.55
C GLN A 788 -5.08 38.56 22.08
N VAL A 789 -4.51 39.27 23.05
CA VAL A 789 -3.48 40.30 22.81
C VAL A 789 -2.18 40.01 23.56
N THR A 790 -2.17 38.98 24.40
CA THR A 790 -0.99 38.58 25.15
C THR A 790 0.05 37.94 24.22
N LYS A 791 1.31 38.11 24.56
CA LYS A 791 2.42 37.45 23.88
C LYS A 791 2.35 35.93 24.11
N ILE A 792 2.64 35.14 23.07
CA ILE A 792 2.78 33.68 23.15
C ILE A 792 4.10 33.24 22.54
N GLU A 793 4.59 32.08 22.97
CA GLU A 793 5.87 31.51 22.54
C GLU A 793 5.68 30.14 21.91
N ASP A 794 6.55 29.81 20.95
CA ASP A 794 6.70 28.52 20.33
C ASP A 794 8.19 28.13 20.36
N GLY A 795 8.48 26.92 20.86
CA GLY A 795 9.85 26.47 21.11
C GLY A 795 10.62 26.07 19.85
N HIS A 796 9.98 25.96 18.69
CA HIS A 796 10.60 25.49 17.45
C HIS A 796 11.40 26.57 16.74
N MET A 797 11.31 27.83 17.19
CA MET A 797 12.02 28.95 16.61
C MET A 797 12.64 29.88 17.65
N ASN A 798 13.81 30.43 17.33
CA ASN A 798 14.45 31.51 18.06
C ASN A 798 15.27 32.37 17.08
N HIS A 799 14.76 33.54 16.69
CA HIS A 799 15.47 34.36 15.69
C HIS A 799 16.81 34.92 16.20
N LYS A 800 17.05 34.89 17.52
CA LYS A 800 18.37 35.20 18.07
C LYS A 800 19.46 34.26 17.54
N ASP A 801 19.11 33.02 17.21
CA ASP A 801 20.05 32.08 16.58
C ASP A 801 20.53 32.58 15.22
N LEU A 802 19.62 33.15 14.42
CA LEU A 802 19.94 33.79 13.14
C LEU A 802 20.78 35.05 13.35
N PHE A 803 20.43 35.90 14.33
CA PHE A 803 21.22 37.09 14.65
C PHE A 803 22.66 36.72 15.02
N PHE A 804 22.84 35.72 15.90
CA PHE A 804 24.17 35.25 16.30
C PHE A 804 24.95 34.71 15.10
N ALA A 805 24.32 33.92 14.23
CA ALA A 805 24.99 33.40 13.04
C ALA A 805 25.47 34.52 12.09
N PHE A 806 24.64 35.54 11.84
CA PHE A 806 25.04 36.70 11.03
C PHE A 806 26.15 37.52 11.69
N MET A 807 26.02 37.79 12.99
CA MET A 807 26.99 38.62 13.71
C MET A 807 28.33 37.90 13.92
N SER A 808 28.37 36.57 13.93
CA SER A 808 29.65 35.83 13.88
C SER A 808 30.43 36.14 12.60
N ASP A 809 29.74 36.26 11.46
CA ASP A 809 30.37 36.67 10.20
C ASP A 809 30.82 38.13 10.25
N ALA A 810 29.97 39.04 10.72
CA ALA A 810 30.28 40.47 10.80
C ALA A 810 31.44 40.78 11.76
N ALA A 811 31.48 40.14 12.93
CA ALA A 811 32.54 40.29 13.92
C ALA A 811 33.81 39.46 13.61
N GLN A 812 33.77 38.68 12.54
CA GLN A 812 34.87 37.81 12.13
C GLN A 812 35.34 36.83 13.22
N VAL A 813 34.40 36.25 13.98
CA VAL A 813 34.69 35.45 15.19
C VAL A 813 35.58 34.25 14.88
N LYS A 814 36.58 34.01 15.75
CA LYS A 814 37.53 32.91 15.65
C LYS A 814 37.53 32.07 16.93
N ASP A 815 37.77 30.78 16.79
CA ASP A 815 38.04 29.90 17.93
C ASP A 815 39.47 30.08 18.49
N LYS A 816 39.83 29.31 19.51
CA LYS A 816 41.17 29.30 20.13
C LYS A 816 42.29 28.98 19.14
N SER A 817 42.02 28.22 18.08
CA SER A 817 43.00 27.86 17.06
C SER A 817 43.19 28.96 16.00
N GLY A 818 42.39 30.03 16.07
CA GLY A 818 42.37 31.11 15.10
C GLY A 818 41.52 30.81 13.86
N LYS A 819 40.78 29.69 13.86
CA LYS A 819 39.89 29.28 12.77
C LYS A 819 38.58 30.06 12.85
N ARG A 820 38.02 30.46 11.71
CA ARG A 820 36.70 31.11 11.64
C ARG A 820 35.60 30.15 12.10
N VAL A 821 34.71 30.65 12.95
CA VAL A 821 33.56 29.89 13.46
C VAL A 821 32.29 30.72 13.46
N VAL A 822 31.16 30.02 13.40
CA VAL A 822 29.83 30.58 13.61
C VAL A 822 29.35 30.17 15.00
N LEU A 823 28.81 31.13 15.76
CA LEU A 823 28.29 30.91 17.10
C LEU A 823 26.77 31.02 17.12
N TYR A 824 26.16 30.31 18.05
CA TYR A 824 24.77 30.43 18.48
C TYR A 824 24.71 31.03 19.91
N PRO A 825 23.53 31.45 20.41
CA PRO A 825 23.37 31.96 21.77
C PRO A 825 24.00 31.04 22.82
N GLY A 826 24.61 31.63 23.85
CA GLY A 826 25.40 30.90 24.85
C GLY A 826 26.80 30.53 24.37
N CYS A 827 27.30 31.16 23.30
CA CYS A 827 28.64 30.93 22.73
C CYS A 827 28.87 29.50 22.23
N LYS A 828 27.80 28.81 21.83
CA LYS A 828 27.88 27.47 21.25
C LYS A 828 28.38 27.55 19.82
N VAL A 829 29.47 26.86 19.50
CA VAL A 829 30.01 26.74 18.13
C VAL A 829 29.07 25.89 17.27
N ALA A 830 28.82 26.31 16.04
CA ALA A 830 28.09 25.52 15.05
C ALA A 830 28.84 24.22 14.73
N ASP A 831 28.09 23.19 14.37
CA ASP A 831 28.59 21.83 14.11
C ASP A 831 29.38 21.69 12.80
N ALA A 832 29.17 22.60 11.84
CA ALA A 832 29.90 22.65 10.57
C ALA A 832 30.04 24.09 10.05
N GLY A 833 30.98 24.28 9.12
CA GLY A 833 31.12 25.53 8.36
C GLY A 833 31.89 26.65 9.07
N GLU A 834 32.45 27.55 8.28
CA GLU A 834 33.18 28.74 8.79
C GLU A 834 32.39 30.04 8.61
N SER A 835 31.25 29.97 7.95
CA SER A 835 30.36 31.10 7.69
C SER A 835 28.89 30.70 7.81
N ARG A 836 27.99 31.69 7.92
CA ARG A 836 26.54 31.42 7.98
C ARG A 836 26.01 30.66 6.75
N TYR A 837 26.71 30.72 5.61
CA TYR A 837 26.35 29.99 4.39
C TYR A 837 26.50 28.46 4.53
N GLU A 838 27.32 28.00 5.46
CA GLU A 838 27.57 26.59 5.72
C GLU A 838 26.99 26.16 7.06
N ALA A 839 27.19 26.96 8.11
CA ALA A 839 26.78 26.61 9.47
C ALA A 839 25.27 26.44 9.64
N LEU A 840 24.47 27.17 8.84
CA LEU A 840 23.02 27.03 8.88
C LEU A 840 22.53 25.92 7.94
N TRP A 841 23.23 25.62 6.85
CA TRP A 841 22.65 24.91 5.70
C TRP A 841 23.42 23.67 5.24
N ALA A 842 24.72 23.54 5.50
CA ALA A 842 25.51 22.42 4.99
C ALA A 842 25.04 21.08 5.57
N ASN A 843 24.76 21.02 6.88
CA ASN A 843 24.28 19.81 7.54
C ASN A 843 22.88 19.41 7.04
N GLY A 844 22.78 18.23 6.44
CA GLY A 844 21.54 17.65 5.91
C GLY A 844 20.81 16.70 6.86
N GLY A 845 21.19 16.63 8.15
CA GLY A 845 20.56 15.78 9.14
C GLY A 845 19.07 16.09 9.38
N TYR A 846 18.33 15.09 9.88
CA TYR A 846 16.91 15.25 10.20
C TYR A 846 16.68 16.33 11.26
N ALA A 847 15.76 17.27 10.98
CA ALA A 847 15.35 18.38 11.86
C ALA A 847 16.48 19.26 12.45
N VAL A 848 17.70 19.21 11.91
CA VAL A 848 18.84 20.01 12.41
C VAL A 848 18.68 21.49 12.05
N HIS A 849 19.12 22.37 12.96
CA HIS A 849 19.05 23.83 12.83
C HIS A 849 17.65 24.38 12.50
N ASN A 850 16.58 23.68 12.91
CA ASN A 850 15.20 24.06 12.58
C ASN A 850 14.91 25.54 12.94
N SER A 851 15.32 25.96 14.14
CA SER A 851 15.13 27.33 14.63
C SER A 851 15.65 28.45 13.68
N PRO A 852 16.95 28.54 13.36
CA PRO A 852 17.45 29.57 12.44
C PRO A 852 16.99 29.36 10.99
N ARG A 853 16.62 28.13 10.58
CA ARG A 853 16.09 27.87 9.23
C ARG A 853 14.64 28.35 9.08
N MET A 854 13.78 28.14 10.08
CA MET A 854 12.42 28.67 10.12
C MET A 854 12.39 30.20 10.11
N ALA A 855 13.40 30.84 10.73
CA ALA A 855 13.53 32.29 10.73
C ALA A 855 13.56 32.89 9.31
N PHE A 856 13.98 32.14 8.28
CA PHE A 856 13.86 32.53 6.86
C PHE A 856 12.42 32.95 6.53
N TYR A 857 11.50 31.99 6.69
CA TYR A 857 10.11 32.12 6.30
C TYR A 857 9.39 33.16 7.14
N ILE A 858 9.62 33.18 8.45
CA ILE A 858 8.93 34.12 9.34
C ILE A 858 9.44 35.56 9.15
N GLN A 859 10.76 35.77 8.99
CA GLN A 859 11.28 37.11 8.67
C GLN A 859 10.82 37.59 7.30
N MET A 860 10.64 36.69 6.32
CA MET A 860 10.02 37.03 5.03
C MET A 860 8.61 37.57 5.22
N ALA A 861 7.75 36.90 5.99
CA ALA A 861 6.40 37.36 6.28
C ALA A 861 6.39 38.72 7.01
N LEU A 862 7.25 38.90 8.02
CA LEU A 862 7.34 40.16 8.76
C LEU A 862 7.82 41.33 7.90
N ARG A 863 8.74 41.06 6.96
CA ARG A 863 9.18 42.03 5.97
C ARG A 863 8.07 42.37 5.00
N ALA A 864 7.29 41.40 4.55
CA ALA A 864 6.16 41.60 3.65
C ALA A 864 4.98 42.38 4.29
N HIS A 865 4.83 42.32 5.61
CA HIS A 865 3.75 43.01 6.31
C HIS A 865 3.80 44.54 6.11
N GLY A 866 2.70 45.10 5.60
CA GLY A 866 2.55 46.52 5.31
C GLY A 866 3.21 46.95 3.99
N MET A 867 3.84 46.04 3.24
CA MET A 867 4.42 46.38 1.95
C MET A 867 3.33 46.61 0.91
N THR A 868 3.46 47.71 0.17
CA THR A 868 2.74 47.92 -1.09
C THR A 868 3.47 47.18 -2.20
N LEU A 869 2.78 46.26 -2.87
CA LEU A 869 3.24 45.45 -3.98
C LEU A 869 3.31 46.26 -5.28
N ARG A 870 3.81 45.63 -6.34
CA ARG A 870 4.03 46.27 -7.65
C ARG A 870 2.76 46.86 -8.26
N ASP A 871 1.62 46.22 -8.04
CA ASP A 871 0.30 46.62 -8.55
C ASP A 871 -0.42 47.67 -7.68
N GLY A 872 0.18 48.06 -6.55
CA GLY A 872 -0.43 48.98 -5.57
C GLY A 872 -1.19 48.28 -4.44
N THR A 873 -1.34 46.95 -4.47
CA THR A 873 -1.96 46.19 -3.39
C THR A 873 -1.08 46.25 -2.14
N THR A 874 -1.66 46.46 -0.95
CA THR A 874 -0.90 46.47 0.31
C THR A 874 -1.21 45.23 1.15
N LEU A 875 -0.17 44.47 1.51
CA LEU A 875 -0.30 43.26 2.32
C LEU A 875 -0.56 43.60 3.79
N LYS A 876 -1.83 43.55 4.22
CA LYS A 876 -2.23 43.81 5.61
C LYS A 876 -1.81 42.71 6.58
N ASN A 877 -1.67 41.49 6.07
CA ASN A 877 -1.10 40.37 6.81
C ASN A 877 0.17 39.93 6.07
N GLY A 878 1.27 39.85 6.79
CA GLY A 878 2.55 39.41 6.22
C GLY A 878 2.53 37.97 5.71
N PHE A 879 1.69 37.11 6.29
CA PHE A 879 1.59 35.70 5.89
C PHE A 879 0.97 35.48 4.51
N ASP A 880 0.23 36.45 3.98
CA ASP A 880 -0.37 36.40 2.64
C ASP A 880 0.70 36.22 1.54
N ILE A 881 1.96 36.59 1.82
CA ILE A 881 3.07 36.36 0.88
C ILE A 881 3.28 34.88 0.57
N PHE A 882 3.04 33.98 1.54
CA PHE A 882 3.17 32.55 1.32
C PHE A 882 2.13 32.08 0.29
N THR A 883 0.89 32.50 0.44
CA THR A 883 -0.20 32.15 -0.48
C THR A 883 0.08 32.66 -1.89
N THR A 884 0.55 33.91 -2.03
CA THR A 884 0.98 34.45 -3.33
C THR A 884 2.10 33.63 -3.96
N LEU A 885 3.07 33.18 -3.16
CA LEU A 885 4.17 32.33 -3.63
C LEU A 885 3.69 30.95 -4.10
N TYR A 886 2.76 30.32 -3.39
CA TYR A 886 2.17 29.04 -3.78
C TYR A 886 1.37 29.13 -5.09
N LEU A 887 0.57 30.18 -5.26
CA LEU A 887 -0.17 30.41 -6.51
C LEU A 887 0.80 30.56 -7.68
N HIS A 888 1.79 31.45 -7.54
CA HIS A 888 2.79 31.66 -8.59
C HIS A 888 3.57 30.38 -8.88
N GLN A 889 3.95 29.60 -7.87
CA GLN A 889 4.68 28.35 -8.08
C GLN A 889 3.90 27.36 -8.95
N ARG A 890 2.58 27.21 -8.75
CA ARG A 890 1.74 26.33 -9.58
C ARG A 890 1.59 26.85 -11.01
N ILE A 891 1.41 28.16 -11.19
CA ILE A 891 1.32 28.79 -12.51
C ILE A 891 2.67 28.68 -13.25
N PHE A 892 3.78 28.88 -12.54
CA PHE A 892 5.11 28.65 -13.07
C PHE A 892 5.26 27.21 -13.59
N ASP A 893 4.88 26.21 -12.79
CA ASP A 893 5.01 24.81 -13.17
C ASP A 893 4.14 24.45 -14.38
N LYS A 894 2.93 25.01 -14.49
CA LYS A 894 2.07 24.87 -15.68
C LYS A 894 2.80 25.30 -16.96
N TYR A 895 3.43 26.47 -16.95
CA TYR A 895 4.08 27.02 -18.14
C TYR A 895 5.52 26.52 -18.35
N ALA A 896 6.19 26.04 -17.30
CA ALA A 896 7.49 25.39 -17.39
C ALA A 896 7.43 23.96 -17.97
N GLY A 897 6.24 23.48 -18.33
CA GLY A 897 6.03 22.13 -18.88
C GLY A 897 6.54 21.94 -20.32
N SER A 898 6.68 23.01 -21.10
CA SER A 898 7.28 22.94 -22.44
C SER A 898 8.03 24.23 -22.80
N LYS A 899 8.94 24.15 -23.76
CA LYS A 899 9.71 25.31 -24.23
C LYS A 899 8.81 26.39 -24.83
N GLU A 900 7.85 25.97 -25.65
CA GLU A 900 6.93 26.87 -26.36
C GLU A 900 6.06 27.64 -25.35
N SER A 901 5.52 26.92 -24.36
CA SER A 901 4.71 27.51 -23.31
C SER A 901 5.54 28.47 -22.45
N TRP A 902 6.75 28.07 -22.06
CA TRP A 902 7.66 28.89 -21.27
C TRP A 902 8.05 30.19 -21.98
N ASP A 903 8.48 30.10 -23.24
CA ASP A 903 8.94 31.27 -24.00
C ASP A 903 7.83 32.33 -24.17
N LEU A 904 6.56 31.89 -24.25
CA LEU A 904 5.40 32.78 -24.33
C LEU A 904 5.07 33.47 -23.00
N HIS A 905 5.30 32.82 -21.85
CA HIS A 905 4.81 33.30 -20.55
C HIS A 905 5.90 33.76 -19.58
N ARG A 906 7.19 33.49 -19.85
CA ARG A 906 8.30 33.81 -18.92
C ARG A 906 8.37 35.29 -18.54
N GLU A 907 7.94 36.21 -19.40
CA GLU A 907 7.90 37.65 -19.06
C GLU A 907 6.81 37.95 -18.03
N GLN A 908 5.61 37.40 -18.24
CA GLN A 908 4.47 37.49 -17.32
C GLN A 908 4.80 36.86 -15.96
N LEU A 909 5.53 35.75 -15.95
CA LEU A 909 6.00 35.09 -14.73
C LEU A 909 7.11 35.88 -13.99
N GLY A 910 7.71 36.89 -14.62
CA GLY A 910 8.84 37.62 -14.05
C GLY A 910 10.19 36.92 -14.20
N PHE A 911 10.34 36.02 -15.17
CA PHE A 911 11.59 35.32 -15.50
C PHE A 911 12.10 35.58 -16.94
N PRO A 912 12.07 36.83 -17.48
CA PRO A 912 12.46 37.10 -18.87
C PRO A 912 13.92 36.71 -19.19
N LEU A 913 14.82 36.73 -18.21
CA LEU A 913 16.22 36.35 -18.41
C LEU A 913 16.46 34.83 -18.45
N PHE A 914 15.45 34.02 -18.10
CA PHE A 914 15.59 32.56 -18.02
C PHE A 914 15.11 31.92 -19.33
N GLU A 915 16.05 31.33 -20.06
CA GLU A 915 15.73 30.42 -21.15
C GLU A 915 15.18 29.11 -20.60
N TYR A 916 14.31 28.43 -21.36
CA TYR A 916 13.73 27.15 -20.95
C TYR A 916 14.77 26.13 -20.45
N LYS A 917 15.92 26.07 -21.14
CA LYS A 917 17.07 25.24 -20.74
C LYS A 917 18.36 26.02 -20.96
N SER A 918 19.20 26.05 -19.94
CA SER A 918 20.50 26.73 -19.94
C SER A 918 21.61 25.79 -19.43
N THR A 919 22.83 26.30 -19.30
CA THR A 919 23.94 25.59 -18.64
C THR A 919 23.67 25.31 -17.16
N SER A 920 22.80 26.09 -16.51
CA SER A 920 22.42 25.89 -15.12
C SER A 920 21.41 24.76 -14.93
N GLY A 921 20.58 24.49 -15.95
CA GLY A 921 19.55 23.46 -15.93
C GLY A 921 18.30 23.86 -16.72
N GLU A 922 17.24 23.06 -16.58
CA GLU A 922 15.92 23.29 -17.19
C GLU A 922 14.97 23.93 -16.18
N VAL A 923 14.21 24.94 -16.58
CA VAL A 923 13.43 25.82 -15.66
C VAL A 923 12.45 25.07 -14.76
N LYS A 924 11.90 23.94 -15.23
CA LYS A 924 11.04 23.07 -14.41
C LYS A 924 11.75 22.54 -13.15
N HIS A 925 13.08 22.42 -13.18
CA HIS A 925 13.93 21.96 -12.08
C HIS A 925 14.65 23.11 -11.34
N MET A 926 14.21 24.36 -11.51
CA MET A 926 14.77 25.50 -10.81
C MET A 926 14.75 25.30 -9.29
N PRO A 927 15.87 25.56 -8.58
CA PRO A 927 15.95 25.42 -7.13
C PRO A 927 15.10 26.49 -6.45
N GLY A 928 14.58 26.17 -5.27
CA GLY A 928 13.70 27.09 -4.55
C GLY A 928 14.34 28.43 -4.19
N ASN A 929 15.66 28.46 -3.97
CA ASN A 929 16.37 29.72 -3.69
C ASN A 929 16.21 30.73 -4.83
N ASP A 930 16.43 30.30 -6.07
CA ASP A 930 16.33 31.14 -7.27
C ASP A 930 14.87 31.56 -7.50
N PHE A 931 13.95 30.60 -7.44
CA PHE A 931 12.52 30.86 -7.65
C PHE A 931 11.98 31.89 -6.65
N MET A 932 12.23 31.69 -5.35
CA MET A 932 11.74 32.59 -4.32
C MET A 932 12.38 33.98 -4.43
N LEU A 933 13.69 34.08 -4.67
CA LEU A 933 14.38 35.37 -4.80
C LEU A 933 13.81 36.22 -5.95
N VAL A 934 13.66 35.61 -7.12
CA VAL A 934 13.11 36.29 -8.31
C VAL A 934 11.65 36.68 -8.08
N THR A 935 10.84 35.74 -7.59
CA THR A 935 9.40 35.95 -7.38
C THR A 935 9.11 37.03 -6.34
N LEU A 936 9.79 37.00 -5.19
CA LEU A 936 9.63 38.01 -4.15
C LEU A 936 9.99 39.39 -4.69
N SER A 937 11.08 39.47 -5.44
CA SER A 937 11.52 40.74 -6.03
C SER A 937 10.53 41.26 -7.08
N TYR A 938 9.95 40.35 -7.86
CA TYR A 938 8.95 40.67 -8.89
C TYR A 938 7.65 41.23 -8.31
N TYR A 939 7.04 40.54 -7.33
CA TYR A 939 5.78 40.97 -6.72
C TYR A 939 5.92 42.25 -5.91
N THR A 940 6.99 42.35 -5.12
CA THR A 940 7.15 43.49 -4.19
C THR A 940 7.71 44.72 -4.89
N GLY A 941 8.48 44.54 -5.96
CA GLY A 941 9.26 45.59 -6.62
C GLY A 941 10.54 45.97 -5.87
N TYR A 942 10.93 45.25 -4.82
CA TYR A 942 12.20 45.45 -4.10
C TYR A 942 13.21 44.38 -4.49
N ASP A 943 14.50 44.68 -4.48
CA ASP A 943 15.54 43.64 -4.56
C ASP A 943 15.65 42.91 -3.21
N TRP A 944 15.27 41.62 -3.20
CA TRP A 944 15.28 40.74 -2.01
C TRP A 944 16.60 40.05 -1.71
N THR A 945 17.67 40.29 -2.49
CA THR A 945 19.01 39.74 -2.20
C THR A 945 19.46 39.94 -0.74
N PRO A 946 19.18 41.07 -0.04
CA PRO A 946 19.56 41.23 1.37
C PRO A 946 18.91 40.20 2.31
N HIS A 947 17.69 39.76 2.02
CA HIS A 947 17.02 38.76 2.85
C HIS A 947 17.68 37.39 2.72
N PHE A 948 18.06 37.00 1.51
CA PHE A 948 18.79 35.75 1.27
C PHE A 948 20.21 35.81 1.84
N ASP A 949 20.89 36.94 1.62
CA ASP A 949 22.23 37.18 2.16
C ASP A 949 22.24 37.20 3.70
N LEU A 950 21.22 37.75 4.36
CA LEU A 950 21.07 37.72 5.82
C LEU A 950 21.18 36.28 6.36
N LEU A 951 20.54 35.34 5.67
CA LEU A 951 20.52 33.93 6.07
C LEU A 951 21.65 33.08 5.45
N GLY A 952 22.54 33.67 4.66
CA GLY A 952 23.61 32.91 4.00
C GLY A 952 23.09 31.97 2.92
N LEU A 953 22.08 32.36 2.16
CA LEU A 953 21.57 31.57 1.06
C LEU A 953 22.27 31.94 -0.24
N ARG A 954 22.78 30.93 -0.93
CA ARG A 954 23.34 31.06 -2.27
C ARG A 954 22.23 30.88 -3.31
N TYR A 955 22.36 31.61 -4.40
CA TYR A 955 21.44 31.65 -5.53
C TYR A 955 22.25 31.95 -6.79
N SER A 956 21.73 31.59 -7.97
CA SER A 956 22.45 31.77 -9.23
C SER A 956 22.67 33.24 -9.58
N ASP A 957 23.70 33.50 -10.39
CA ASP A 957 23.98 34.84 -10.90
C ASP A 957 22.81 35.38 -11.74
N LEU A 958 22.10 34.49 -12.42
CA LEU A 958 20.93 34.84 -13.22
C LEU A 958 19.76 35.28 -12.32
N ALA A 959 19.48 34.55 -11.25
CA ALA A 959 18.46 34.92 -10.27
C ALA A 959 18.80 36.27 -9.61
N LYS A 960 20.06 36.48 -9.24
CA LYS A 960 20.53 37.77 -8.72
C LYS A 960 20.26 38.91 -9.70
N LYS A 961 20.65 38.73 -10.96
CA LYS A 961 20.49 39.75 -12.00
C LYS A 961 19.01 40.08 -12.23
N GLN A 962 18.15 39.06 -12.30
CA GLN A 962 16.71 39.25 -12.46
C GLN A 962 16.08 39.96 -11.26
N ALA A 963 16.45 39.57 -10.03
CA ALA A 963 15.96 40.20 -8.81
C ALA A 963 16.30 41.69 -8.73
N VAL A 964 17.54 42.06 -9.09
CA VAL A 964 17.97 43.46 -9.16
C VAL A 964 17.16 44.25 -10.20
N GLN A 965 16.85 43.65 -11.36
CA GLN A 965 15.99 44.32 -12.37
C GLN A 965 14.57 44.55 -11.88
N HIS A 966 14.03 43.66 -11.05
CA HIS A 966 12.70 43.80 -10.47
C HIS A 966 12.66 44.79 -9.30
N GLY A 967 13.80 45.09 -8.69
CA GLY A 967 13.99 46.04 -7.57
C GLY A 967 13.78 47.53 -7.91
N THR A 968 12.70 47.84 -8.64
CA THR A 968 12.31 49.19 -9.08
C THR A 968 12.02 50.17 -7.93
N LYS A 969 11.66 49.66 -6.74
CA LYS A 969 11.51 50.42 -5.49
C LYS A 969 12.80 50.49 -4.67
N GLY A 970 13.89 49.98 -5.21
CA GLY A 970 15.20 49.90 -4.57
C GLY A 970 15.46 48.55 -3.90
N LYS A 971 16.47 48.52 -3.04
CA LYS A 971 16.92 47.33 -2.33
C LYS A 971 16.32 47.26 -0.94
N LEU A 972 15.98 46.05 -0.46
CA LEU A 972 15.58 45.90 0.93
C LEU A 972 16.70 46.33 1.89
N GLU A 973 16.29 46.83 3.06
CA GLU A 973 17.25 47.10 4.12
C GLU A 973 17.75 45.77 4.74
N MET A 974 19.07 45.64 4.83
CA MET A 974 19.74 44.53 5.52
C MET A 974 19.48 44.63 7.03
N GLY A 975 18.89 43.60 7.62
CA GLY A 975 18.45 43.65 9.01
C GLY A 975 17.48 42.53 9.37
N MET A 976 16.80 42.63 10.50
CA MET A 976 15.74 41.71 10.88
C MET A 976 14.84 42.32 11.95
N TYR A 977 13.61 41.81 12.06
CA TYR A 977 12.74 42.12 13.19
C TYR A 977 13.13 41.31 14.42
N VAL A 978 13.05 41.93 15.60
CA VAL A 978 13.43 41.34 16.88
C VAL A 978 12.31 40.45 17.42
N LEU A 979 12.48 39.15 17.25
CA LEU A 979 11.69 38.09 17.88
C LEU A 979 12.66 37.05 18.47
N GLU A 980 12.26 36.35 19.52
CA GLU A 980 13.00 35.17 20.00
C GLU A 980 12.11 33.95 19.77
N LYS A 981 11.63 33.32 20.86
CA LYS A 981 10.67 32.23 20.82
C LYS A 981 9.24 32.68 20.62
N ASP A 982 9.02 33.99 20.65
CA ASP A 982 7.70 34.55 20.55
C ASP A 982 7.16 34.66 19.14
N LEU A 983 5.86 34.41 19.04
CA LEU A 983 5.12 34.70 17.81
C LEU A 983 4.97 36.21 17.64
N PRO A 984 4.92 36.70 16.38
CA PRO A 984 4.66 38.09 16.13
C PRO A 984 3.29 38.49 16.70
N PRO A 985 3.11 39.74 17.17
CA PRO A 985 1.82 40.21 17.67
C PRO A 985 0.75 40.17 16.57
N ARG A 986 -0.53 40.36 16.94
CA ARG A 986 -1.64 40.47 15.99
C ARG A 986 -1.38 41.46 14.86
N THR A 987 -0.63 42.53 15.14
CA THR A 987 -0.25 43.57 14.17
C THR A 987 1.06 43.26 13.43
N MET A 988 1.48 41.99 13.42
CA MET A 988 2.65 41.47 12.72
C MET A 988 3.93 42.26 13.04
N SER A 989 4.53 42.96 12.08
CA SER A 989 5.75 43.72 12.31
C SER A 989 5.54 45.08 13.00
N LYS A 990 4.30 45.58 13.10
CA LYS A 990 4.04 46.87 13.73
C LYS A 990 4.28 46.76 15.24
N GLY A 991 5.19 47.59 15.75
CA GLY A 991 5.61 47.61 17.15
C GLY A 991 6.79 46.68 17.46
N LEU A 992 7.24 45.87 16.49
CA LEU A 992 8.50 45.14 16.61
C LEU A 992 9.66 46.05 16.25
N GLU A 993 10.74 45.96 17.03
CA GLU A 993 12.00 46.62 16.71
C GLU A 993 12.63 45.97 15.47
N PHE A 994 13.13 46.81 14.55
CA PHE A 994 13.89 46.37 13.39
C PHE A 994 15.36 46.75 13.58
N ILE A 995 16.23 45.74 13.67
CA ILE A 995 17.67 45.94 13.79
C ILE A 995 18.31 45.96 12.41
N LYS A 996 19.01 47.05 12.10
CA LYS A 996 19.82 47.17 10.88
C LYS A 996 21.11 46.39 11.08
N LEU A 997 21.50 45.60 10.08
CA LEU A 997 22.68 44.74 10.16
C LEU A 997 23.64 45.04 9.01
N SER A 998 24.94 44.90 9.29
CA SER A 998 26.00 45.12 8.30
C SER A 998 27.15 44.16 8.55
N LEU A 999 27.64 43.51 7.50
CA LEU A 999 28.86 42.68 7.57
C LEU A 999 30.12 43.51 7.89
N LYS A 1000 30.04 44.84 7.81
CA LYS A 1000 31.13 45.75 8.17
C LYS A 1000 31.04 46.25 9.62
N ASP A 1001 29.96 45.94 10.32
CA ASP A 1001 29.75 46.32 11.72
C ASP A 1001 29.54 45.07 12.58
N GLY A 1002 30.60 44.64 13.25
CA GLY A 1002 30.55 43.53 14.22
C GLY A 1002 30.10 43.94 15.62
N THR A 1003 29.77 45.22 15.85
CA THR A 1003 29.50 45.76 17.20
C THR A 1003 28.01 45.79 17.57
N THR A 1004 27.12 45.55 16.61
CA THR A 1004 25.67 45.47 16.85
C THR A 1004 25.36 44.38 17.89
N LYS A 1005 24.50 44.70 18.86
CA LYS A 1005 24.09 43.81 19.95
C LYS A 1005 22.61 43.48 19.86
N TRP A 1006 22.22 42.31 20.37
CA TRP A 1006 20.83 41.90 20.47
C TRP A 1006 20.09 42.78 21.48
N PRO A 1007 18.99 43.46 21.11
CA PRO A 1007 18.45 44.53 21.94
C PRO A 1007 17.74 44.06 23.22
N ARG A 1008 17.30 42.79 23.30
CA ARG A 1008 16.57 42.28 24.48
C ARG A 1008 17.45 42.06 25.70
N ASP A 1009 18.71 41.67 25.51
CA ASP A 1009 19.64 41.35 26.60
C ASP A 1009 21.08 41.85 26.36
N ASN A 1010 21.28 42.70 25.35
CA ASN A 1010 22.56 43.29 24.99
C ASN A 1010 23.67 42.26 24.67
N SER A 1011 23.30 41.07 24.19
CA SER A 1011 24.25 39.99 23.85
C SER A 1011 24.75 40.07 22.40
N THR A 1012 25.97 39.59 22.14
CA THR A 1012 26.55 39.46 20.80
C THR A 1012 27.55 38.30 20.76
N PRO A 1013 27.71 37.59 19.63
CA PRO A 1013 28.77 36.60 19.49
C PRO A 1013 30.18 37.20 19.58
N ALA A 1014 30.34 38.51 19.41
CA ALA A 1014 31.63 39.19 19.57
C ALA A 1014 32.12 39.19 21.04
N ASP A 1015 31.20 39.13 22.00
CA ASP A 1015 31.51 39.09 23.44
C ASP A 1015 31.84 37.67 23.93
N CYS A 1016 31.69 36.66 23.06
CA CYS A 1016 32.05 35.29 23.39
C CYS A 1016 33.56 35.14 23.44
N ASN A 1017 34.08 34.77 24.62
CA ASN A 1017 35.40 34.17 24.73
C ASN A 1017 35.23 32.68 24.38
N PRO A 1018 35.78 32.15 23.27
CA PRO A 1018 35.68 30.72 22.96
C PRO A 1018 36.52 29.84 23.90
N ALA A 1019 36.70 30.28 25.16
CA ALA A 1019 37.49 29.68 26.23
C ALA A 1019 36.94 28.33 26.73
N LEU A 1020 35.78 27.87 26.27
CA LEU A 1020 35.32 26.48 26.41
C LEU A 1020 35.68 25.71 25.14
#